data_AF-A0A2S6C270-F1
#
_entry.id   AF-A0A2S6C270-F1
#
_cell.length_a   1.000
_cell.length_b   1.000
_cell.length_c   1.000
_cell.angle_alpha   90.00
_cell.angle_beta   90.00
_cell.angle_gamma   90.00
#
_symmetry.space_group_name_H-M   'P 1'
#
loop_
_entity.id
_entity.type
_entity.pdbx_description
1 polymer ?
#
loop_
_entity_poly.entity_id
_entity_poly.type
_entity_poly.pdbx_seq_one_letter_code
_entity_poly.pdbx_strand_id
1 'polypeptide(L)'
;MASVTATWKKLAAAEPLQRSSHNLNAVADSIYVFGGELNPREPRDNDLHKLDLNGSSSVQSMKAPETAPLPRVGSASATVGDTIYFFSGRGGPEMAPVNEDGAIWALSTKSGQWTLLRPTSSAYPEARSYHTTASDGKDIIYVHAGCPEKGRLSDLWAFSISKKEWKQLASAPDPPRGGTSIAWADGKLYRINGFDGTQEVGGALDVYDPAANSWSTISFNADGKQGPGARSVAALLPVKIGGSTNLVTLFGESDPSSLGHQGAGKMLSDIWAYSLDKGAWSAVNAKSSDGAPDARGWFDADVVTLDGKDSVAVSGGLGESNERLNDLLHDISEHFSPNAAMATMRAVDIKDGKGPLDNLFINDKTPRPEPTGSQALVKVKAFGLNRMDILQREGRYPVPPQAPKTLGVEFSGTIEEVSSSNREGFKPGDAVFGLAYGGAYAEYIAVSTHMLIHKPDELSWEECAGIPETWITATQAMYLIGEFTPGKSILWHAGASSVSIAGQQLSKVNGASSIFATARSDEKCDFCVKKLGATQAWNTTKTENWSEEVKKATDGKGVDIIVDFIGPTTFAGNLDAAAKDGRIVNLATLGGMKLQDTNANFGNFVAKRLRYEGSSLRSRDEAYQGKLRDQLVEHALPMFKDGRLKSIIEKVYPWEQIQEAHRQMESNQTMGKLICRID
;
A
#
# COMPACT_ATOMS: atom_id res chain seq x y z
N MET A 1 6.82 -16.16 -10.25
CA MET A 1 7.09 -17.05 -9.11
C MET A 1 5.74 -17.42 -8.51
N ALA A 2 5.53 -18.68 -8.11
CA ALA A 2 4.29 -19.06 -7.42
C ALA A 2 4.12 -18.18 -6.18
N SER A 3 2.97 -17.51 -6.04
CA SER A 3 2.68 -16.67 -4.89
C SER A 3 2.39 -17.57 -3.70
N VAL A 4 3.19 -17.45 -2.65
CA VAL A 4 2.93 -18.07 -1.36
C VAL A 4 1.78 -17.27 -0.72
N THR A 5 0.70 -17.91 -0.28
CA THR A 5 -0.43 -17.20 0.38
C THR A 5 -0.67 -17.75 1.77
N ALA A 6 -1.02 -16.86 2.69
CA ALA A 6 -1.43 -17.20 4.06
C ALA A 6 -2.79 -16.54 4.35
N THR A 7 -3.60 -17.10 5.26
CA THR A 7 -4.84 -16.46 5.72
C THR A 7 -4.85 -16.37 7.22
N TRP A 8 -4.77 -15.18 7.79
CA TRP A 8 -4.80 -14.99 9.24
C TRP A 8 -6.21 -15.16 9.79
N LYS A 9 -6.28 -15.85 10.92
CA LYS A 9 -7.46 -15.97 11.78
C LYS A 9 -7.07 -15.64 13.21
N LYS A 10 -7.90 -14.86 13.88
CA LYS A 10 -7.74 -14.55 15.31
C LYS A 10 -8.21 -15.74 16.14
N LEU A 11 -7.32 -16.33 16.93
CA LEU A 11 -7.65 -17.41 17.88
C LEU A 11 -8.24 -16.85 19.18
N ALA A 12 -7.63 -15.78 19.69
CA ALA A 12 -8.05 -15.13 20.92
C ALA A 12 -7.63 -13.67 20.94
N ALA A 13 -8.31 -12.89 21.78
CA ALA A 13 -7.81 -11.62 22.26
C ALA A 13 -8.07 -11.57 23.77
N ALA A 14 -7.04 -11.37 24.57
CA ALA A 14 -7.16 -11.45 26.02
C ALA A 14 -6.14 -10.53 26.70
N GLU A 15 -6.54 -9.93 27.82
CA GLU A 15 -5.70 -9.02 28.61
C GLU A 15 -4.34 -9.64 28.99
N PRO A 16 -4.24 -10.93 29.38
CA PRO A 16 -2.94 -11.55 29.62
C PRO A 16 -2.04 -11.60 28.40
N LEU A 17 -2.56 -11.63 27.17
CA LEU A 17 -1.74 -11.62 25.96
C LEU A 17 -1.23 -10.22 25.60
N GLN A 18 -1.69 -9.17 26.30
CA GLN A 18 -1.29 -7.80 26.05
C GLN A 18 0.16 -7.54 26.51
N ARG A 19 1.13 -7.95 25.71
CA ARG A 19 2.55 -7.90 26.08
C ARG A 19 3.50 -7.90 24.88
N SER A 20 4.67 -7.30 25.08
CA SER A 20 5.83 -7.39 24.17
C SER A 20 6.98 -8.12 24.85
N SER A 21 7.97 -8.56 24.07
CA SER A 21 9.20 -9.20 24.54
C SER A 21 8.97 -10.46 25.40
N HIS A 22 7.86 -11.16 25.14
CA HIS A 22 7.48 -12.42 25.77
C HIS A 22 7.97 -13.60 24.94
N ASN A 23 7.73 -14.82 25.44
CA ASN A 23 7.94 -16.06 24.69
C ASN A 23 6.59 -16.67 24.29
N LEU A 24 6.55 -17.31 23.13
CA LEU A 24 5.47 -18.14 22.64
C LEU A 24 6.02 -19.49 22.21
N ASN A 25 5.40 -20.58 22.67
CA ASN A 25 5.78 -21.94 22.29
C ASN A 25 4.56 -22.78 21.96
N ALA A 26 4.60 -23.45 20.82
CA ALA A 26 3.66 -24.48 20.44
C ALA A 26 4.14 -25.83 20.96
N VAL A 27 3.31 -26.51 21.76
CA VAL A 27 3.60 -27.85 22.26
C VAL A 27 2.35 -28.71 22.13
N ALA A 28 2.41 -29.71 21.25
CA ALA A 28 1.24 -30.48 20.82
C ALA A 28 0.11 -29.54 20.34
N ASP A 29 -1.11 -29.71 20.84
CA ASP A 29 -2.28 -28.93 20.43
C ASP A 29 -2.50 -27.66 21.29
N SER A 30 -1.43 -27.13 21.89
CA SER A 30 -1.51 -25.98 22.79
C SER A 30 -0.42 -24.95 22.52
N ILE A 31 -0.76 -23.69 22.75
CA ILE A 31 0.17 -22.55 22.76
C ILE A 31 0.39 -22.12 24.21
N TYR A 32 1.64 -21.86 24.54
CA TYR A 32 2.08 -21.36 25.84
C TYR A 32 2.76 -20.00 25.68
N VAL A 33 2.35 -19.03 26.49
CA VAL A 33 2.91 -17.67 26.53
C VAL A 33 3.48 -17.41 27.93
N PHE A 34 4.72 -16.93 28.00
CA PHE A 34 5.43 -16.68 29.25
C PHE A 34 6.33 -15.43 29.19
N GLY A 35 6.34 -14.66 30.29
CA GLY A 35 7.18 -13.47 30.45
C GLY A 35 6.70 -12.27 29.62
N GLY A 36 7.60 -11.33 29.36
CA GLY A 36 7.32 -10.09 28.64
C GLY A 36 6.85 -8.95 29.54
N GLU A 37 6.43 -7.87 28.90
CA GLU A 37 6.11 -6.59 29.54
C GLU A 37 4.84 -5.97 28.97
N LEU A 38 4.10 -5.27 29.83
CA LEU A 38 3.01 -4.37 29.42
C LEU A 38 3.52 -2.94 29.29
N ASN A 39 4.30 -2.48 30.26
CA ASN A 39 4.96 -1.18 30.24
C ASN A 39 6.44 -1.35 29.90
N PRO A 40 7.06 -0.41 29.17
CA PRO A 40 8.48 -0.49 28.83
C PRO A 40 9.37 -0.75 30.04
N ARG A 41 10.18 -1.80 29.97
CA ARG A 41 11.14 -2.18 31.01
C ARG A 41 10.50 -2.54 32.36
N GLU A 42 9.25 -2.99 32.36
CA GLU A 42 8.58 -3.51 33.54
C GLU A 42 8.07 -4.93 33.23
N PRO A 43 8.77 -5.99 33.69
CA PRO A 43 8.30 -7.35 33.52
C PRO A 43 6.90 -7.49 34.12
N ARG A 44 5.98 -8.02 33.32
CA ARG A 44 4.56 -8.03 33.64
C ARG A 44 4.22 -9.03 34.75
N ASP A 45 4.61 -10.28 34.55
CA ASP A 45 4.37 -11.42 35.44
C ASP A 45 5.34 -12.57 35.10
N ASN A 46 5.25 -13.65 35.87
CA ASN A 46 5.83 -14.95 35.54
C ASN A 46 4.75 -16.04 35.43
N ASP A 47 3.49 -15.63 35.26
CA ASP A 47 2.38 -16.56 35.09
C ASP A 47 2.51 -17.22 33.70
N LEU A 48 2.01 -18.45 33.57
CA LEU A 48 2.01 -19.20 32.32
C LEU A 48 0.62 -19.13 31.70
N HIS A 49 0.52 -18.65 30.46
CA HIS A 49 -0.75 -18.51 29.76
C HIS A 49 -0.87 -19.58 28.69
N LYS A 50 -1.92 -20.37 28.73
CA LYS A 50 -2.15 -21.50 27.82
C LYS A 50 -3.41 -21.27 26.98
N LEU A 51 -3.34 -21.61 25.70
CA LEU A 51 -4.50 -21.72 24.82
C LEU A 51 -4.50 -23.07 24.11
N ASP A 52 -5.65 -23.74 24.09
CA ASP A 52 -5.83 -25.01 23.37
C ASP A 52 -6.33 -24.75 21.93
N LEU A 53 -5.61 -25.29 20.94
CA LEU A 53 -5.87 -25.08 19.51
C LEU A 53 -7.10 -25.83 18.99
N ASN A 54 -7.61 -26.81 19.75
CA ASN A 54 -8.75 -27.66 19.39
C ASN A 54 -10.13 -26.97 19.56
N GLY A 55 -10.22 -25.68 19.28
CA GLY A 55 -11.49 -24.92 19.21
C GLY A 55 -11.84 -24.09 20.45
N SER A 56 -10.90 -23.91 21.41
CA SER A 56 -11.10 -22.99 22.53
C SER A 56 -10.50 -21.62 22.22
N SER A 57 -11.27 -20.55 22.38
CA SER A 57 -10.78 -19.17 22.30
C SER A 57 -10.36 -18.59 23.65
N SER A 58 -10.46 -19.37 24.74
CA SER A 58 -10.18 -18.89 26.09
C SER A 58 -8.71 -19.11 26.47
N VAL A 59 -8.04 -18.05 26.90
CA VAL A 59 -6.70 -18.12 27.48
C VAL A 59 -6.79 -18.51 28.96
N GLN A 60 -6.12 -19.59 29.34
CA GLN A 60 -6.02 -20.07 30.72
C GLN A 60 -4.73 -19.54 31.35
N SER A 61 -4.84 -18.74 32.42
CA SER A 61 -3.70 -18.23 33.17
C SER A 61 -3.40 -19.12 34.38
N MET A 62 -2.21 -19.70 34.42
CA MET A 62 -1.71 -20.51 35.53
C MET A 62 -0.71 -19.70 36.34
N LYS A 63 -1.01 -19.55 37.64
CA LYS A 63 -0.11 -18.88 38.59
C LYS A 63 1.23 -19.61 38.66
N ALA A 64 2.33 -18.86 38.55
CA ALA A 64 3.66 -19.42 38.69
C ALA A 64 3.87 -19.99 40.10
N PRO A 65 4.38 -21.23 40.26
CA PRO A 65 4.85 -21.69 41.57
C PRO A 65 6.10 -20.92 42.00
N GLU A 66 6.45 -20.96 43.29
CA GLU A 66 7.70 -20.36 43.79
C GLU A 66 8.97 -20.92 43.13
N THR A 67 8.87 -22.13 42.57
CA THR A 67 9.96 -22.78 41.83
C THR A 67 10.08 -22.31 40.38
N ALA A 68 9.22 -21.40 39.92
CA ALA A 68 9.28 -20.83 38.58
C ALA A 68 10.33 -19.71 38.48
N PRO A 69 10.82 -19.41 37.26
CA PRO A 69 11.61 -18.22 37.01
C PRO A 69 10.92 -16.93 37.48
N LEU A 70 11.72 -15.95 37.91
CA LEU A 70 11.25 -14.58 38.14
C LEU A 70 10.67 -13.94 36.87
N PRO A 71 9.75 -12.96 37.00
CA PRO A 71 9.26 -12.16 35.88
C PRO A 71 10.40 -11.58 35.06
N ARG A 72 10.32 -11.74 33.73
CA ARG A 72 11.42 -11.37 32.83
C ARG A 72 10.95 -10.97 31.42
N VAL A 73 11.74 -10.13 30.76
CA VAL A 73 11.52 -9.64 29.39
C VAL A 73 12.71 -9.98 28.49
N GLY A 74 12.47 -10.14 27.19
CA GLY A 74 13.52 -10.38 26.21
C GLY A 74 14.34 -11.66 26.50
N SER A 75 13.72 -12.61 27.19
CA SER A 75 14.20 -13.99 27.26
C SER A 75 13.90 -14.69 25.92
N ALA A 76 14.56 -15.80 25.65
CA ALA A 76 14.27 -16.63 24.49
C ALA A 76 14.00 -18.07 24.93
N SER A 77 13.18 -18.76 24.17
CA SER A 77 12.73 -20.11 24.46
C SER A 77 12.84 -21.06 23.27
N ALA A 78 12.94 -22.36 23.54
CA ALA A 78 12.88 -23.39 22.53
C ALA A 78 12.23 -24.66 23.10
N THR A 79 11.50 -25.38 22.25
CA THR A 79 10.77 -26.60 22.64
C THR A 79 11.54 -27.84 22.22
N VAL A 80 11.63 -28.84 23.12
CA VAL A 80 12.03 -30.21 22.79
C VAL A 80 11.03 -31.18 23.40
N GLY A 81 10.33 -31.92 22.54
CA GLY A 81 9.28 -32.83 22.96
C GLY A 81 8.13 -32.06 23.63
N ASP A 82 7.87 -32.36 24.91
CA ASP A 82 6.84 -31.72 25.73
C ASP A 82 7.38 -30.67 26.71
N THR A 83 8.65 -30.30 26.57
CA THR A 83 9.34 -29.41 27.51
C THR A 83 9.81 -28.14 26.81
N ILE A 84 9.51 -27.00 27.42
CA ILE A 84 9.94 -25.69 26.96
C ILE A 84 11.16 -25.26 27.77
N TYR A 85 12.21 -24.84 27.10
CA TYR A 85 13.47 -24.41 27.69
C TYR A 85 13.63 -22.90 27.54
N PHE A 86 13.97 -22.20 28.63
CA PHE A 86 14.17 -20.75 28.64
C PHE A 86 15.57 -20.40 29.12
N PHE A 87 16.18 -19.41 28.47
CA PHE A 87 17.46 -18.88 28.88
C PHE A 87 17.34 -17.39 29.21
N SER A 88 17.92 -17.00 30.34
CA SER A 88 18.21 -15.60 30.70
C SER A 88 16.98 -14.67 30.54
N GLY A 89 17.17 -13.42 30.11
CA GLY A 89 16.21 -12.33 30.05
C GLY A 89 16.68 -11.13 30.87
N ARG A 90 15.85 -10.10 30.99
CA ARG A 90 16.03 -9.00 31.96
C ARG A 90 14.88 -8.98 32.95
N GLY A 91 15.18 -8.64 34.18
CA GLY A 91 14.16 -8.54 35.23
C GLY A 91 14.71 -7.90 36.49
N GLY A 92 13.88 -7.89 37.52
CA GLY A 92 14.19 -7.23 38.79
C GLY A 92 14.22 -5.70 38.71
N PRO A 93 14.43 -5.02 39.85
CA PRO A 93 14.33 -3.55 39.94
C PRO A 93 15.30 -2.79 39.04
N GLU A 94 16.47 -3.36 38.76
CA GLU A 94 17.54 -2.72 37.98
C GLU A 94 17.44 -3.02 36.48
N MET A 95 16.55 -3.93 36.06
CA MET A 95 16.43 -4.40 34.68
C MET A 95 17.75 -4.85 34.05
N ALA A 96 18.65 -5.38 34.88
CA ALA A 96 19.88 -6.03 34.46
C ALA A 96 19.57 -7.41 33.82
N PRO A 97 20.47 -7.94 32.97
CA PRO A 97 20.34 -9.32 32.53
C PRO A 97 20.31 -10.27 33.73
N VAL A 98 19.34 -11.19 33.76
CA VAL A 98 19.16 -12.11 34.88
C VAL A 98 20.25 -13.17 34.82
N ASN A 99 21.23 -13.08 35.72
CA ASN A 99 22.31 -14.04 35.79
C ASN A 99 21.92 -15.25 36.65
N GLU A 100 21.83 -16.41 36.00
CA GLU A 100 21.53 -17.69 36.62
C GLU A 100 22.69 -18.69 36.41
N ASP A 101 23.92 -18.16 36.27
CA ASP A 101 25.17 -18.93 36.07
C ASP A 101 25.08 -19.92 34.90
N GLY A 102 24.52 -19.46 33.78
CA GLY A 102 24.34 -20.28 32.58
C GLY A 102 23.25 -21.34 32.68
N ALA A 103 22.44 -21.36 33.75
CA ALA A 103 21.37 -22.34 33.87
C ALA A 103 20.25 -22.11 32.85
N ILE A 104 19.57 -23.20 32.47
CA ILE A 104 18.38 -23.19 31.63
C ILE A 104 17.17 -23.60 32.48
N TRP A 105 16.09 -22.84 32.37
CA TRP A 105 14.80 -23.25 32.94
C TRP A 105 14.12 -24.24 32.01
N ALA A 106 13.63 -25.35 32.55
CA ALA A 106 12.84 -26.33 31.84
C ALA A 106 11.42 -26.38 32.43
N LEU A 107 10.42 -26.20 31.58
CA LEU A 107 9.00 -26.32 31.91
C LEU A 107 8.43 -27.56 31.23
N SER A 108 8.05 -28.57 32.01
CA SER A 108 7.31 -29.72 31.49
C SER A 108 5.84 -29.36 31.31
N THR A 109 5.36 -29.28 30.07
CA THR A 109 3.96 -28.93 29.77
C THR A 109 2.95 -29.99 30.21
N LYS A 110 3.38 -31.24 30.38
CA LYS A 110 2.54 -32.32 30.91
C LYS A 110 2.26 -32.21 32.40
N SER A 111 3.25 -31.75 33.18
CA SER A 111 3.18 -31.72 34.64
C SER A 111 3.05 -30.31 35.23
N GLY A 112 3.31 -29.27 34.42
CA GLY A 112 3.43 -27.89 34.86
C GLY A 112 4.66 -27.63 35.74
N GLN A 113 5.58 -28.59 35.85
CA GLN A 113 6.76 -28.49 36.72
C GLN A 113 7.88 -27.68 36.06
N TRP A 114 8.39 -26.71 36.82
CA TRP A 114 9.59 -25.94 36.50
C TRP A 114 10.83 -26.58 37.14
N THR A 115 11.91 -26.70 36.38
CA THR A 115 13.20 -27.20 36.86
C THR A 115 14.33 -26.30 36.36
N LEU A 116 15.25 -25.93 37.26
CA LEU A 116 16.45 -25.20 36.89
C LEU A 116 17.60 -26.17 36.57
N LEU A 117 17.98 -26.27 35.31
CA LEU A 117 19.07 -27.10 34.82
C LEU A 117 20.39 -26.35 34.92
N ARG A 118 21.13 -26.59 36.01
CA ARG A 118 22.46 -26.02 36.19
C ARG A 118 23.49 -26.74 35.31
N PRO A 119 24.34 -26.00 34.60
CA PRO A 119 25.32 -26.62 33.73
C PRO A 119 26.41 -27.34 34.53
N THR A 120 26.93 -28.43 33.99
CA THR A 120 28.11 -29.15 34.48
C THR A 120 29.40 -28.63 33.87
N SER A 121 29.31 -27.87 32.76
CA SER A 121 30.43 -27.20 32.11
C SER A 121 30.90 -25.97 32.89
N SER A 122 32.21 -25.70 32.84
CA SER A 122 32.80 -24.51 33.49
C SER A 122 32.61 -23.22 32.68
N ALA A 123 32.43 -23.34 31.36
CA ALA A 123 32.11 -22.23 30.47
C ALA A 123 30.62 -22.28 30.11
N TYR A 124 30.00 -21.11 30.03
CA TYR A 124 28.60 -20.92 29.67
C TYR A 124 28.38 -19.50 29.11
N PRO A 125 27.32 -19.26 28.32
CA PRO A 125 26.99 -17.93 27.84
C PRO A 125 26.70 -16.96 28.99
N GLU A 126 27.21 -15.73 28.89
CA GLU A 126 26.84 -14.66 29.83
C GLU A 126 25.35 -14.31 29.77
N ALA A 127 24.83 -13.74 30.85
CA ALA A 127 23.46 -13.29 30.96
C ALA A 127 23.15 -12.16 29.96
N ARG A 128 22.01 -12.29 29.27
CA ARG A 128 21.62 -11.44 28.14
C ARG A 128 20.10 -11.38 27.92
N SER A 129 19.68 -10.44 27.08
CA SER A 129 18.29 -10.25 26.61
C SER A 129 18.25 -10.00 25.12
N TYR A 130 17.10 -10.17 24.47
CA TYR A 130 16.93 -9.99 23.02
C TYR A 130 17.92 -10.83 22.20
N HIS A 131 18.29 -11.97 22.79
CA HIS A 131 18.95 -13.08 22.12
C HIS A 131 17.85 -13.97 21.52
N THR A 132 18.25 -15.00 20.79
CA THR A 132 17.31 -15.95 20.17
C THR A 132 17.78 -17.37 20.40
N THR A 133 16.83 -18.30 20.34
CA THR A 133 17.03 -19.72 20.58
C THR A 133 16.39 -20.55 19.49
N ALA A 134 16.97 -21.71 19.22
CA ALA A 134 16.37 -22.76 18.40
C ALA A 134 16.79 -24.12 18.94
N SER A 135 16.07 -25.18 18.59
CA SER A 135 16.44 -26.54 18.94
C SER A 135 16.63 -27.41 17.70
N ASP A 136 17.50 -28.42 17.81
CA ASP A 136 17.57 -29.52 16.85
C ASP A 136 16.38 -30.51 16.95
N GLY A 137 15.47 -30.28 17.89
CA GLY A 137 14.31 -31.12 18.19
C GLY A 137 14.66 -32.40 18.95
N LYS A 138 15.91 -32.55 19.44
CA LYS A 138 16.41 -33.77 20.08
C LYS A 138 17.04 -33.51 21.44
N ASP A 139 18.24 -32.93 21.47
CA ASP A 139 19.03 -32.78 22.70
C ASP A 139 19.71 -31.41 22.80
N ILE A 140 19.77 -30.64 21.71
CA ILE A 140 20.53 -29.41 21.66
C ILE A 140 19.58 -28.20 21.64
N ILE A 141 19.84 -27.27 22.55
CA ILE A 141 19.32 -25.90 22.50
C ILE A 141 20.45 -24.96 22.07
N TYR A 142 20.24 -24.22 21.00
CA TYR A 142 21.14 -23.17 20.55
C TYR A 142 20.73 -21.83 21.17
N VAL A 143 21.70 -21.06 21.66
CA VAL A 143 21.54 -19.66 22.10
C VAL A 143 22.45 -18.79 21.25
N HIS A 144 21.90 -17.74 20.66
CA HIS A 144 22.64 -16.85 19.77
C HIS A 144 22.43 -15.36 20.09
N ALA A 145 23.53 -14.61 20.03
CA ALA A 145 23.57 -13.16 20.01
C ALA A 145 22.90 -12.50 21.23
N GLY A 146 22.36 -11.29 21.05
CA GLY A 146 21.64 -10.55 22.07
C GLY A 146 22.46 -9.48 22.79
N CYS A 147 21.81 -8.84 23.75
CA CYS A 147 22.31 -7.71 24.52
C CYS A 147 22.64 -8.16 25.95
N PRO A 148 23.93 -8.36 26.29
CA PRO A 148 24.38 -8.51 27.67
C PRO A 148 24.29 -7.15 28.40
N GLU A 149 25.01 -6.96 29.50
CA GLU A 149 24.98 -5.69 30.22
C GLU A 149 25.42 -4.51 29.33
N LYS A 150 26.43 -4.73 28.47
CA LYS A 150 26.97 -3.72 27.56
C LYS A 150 27.21 -4.29 26.16
N GLY A 151 26.76 -3.55 25.15
CA GLY A 151 26.97 -3.92 23.75
C GLY A 151 26.06 -5.04 23.27
N ARG A 152 26.53 -5.77 22.27
CA ARG A 152 25.82 -6.87 21.60
C ARG A 152 26.80 -7.98 21.26
N LEU A 153 26.28 -9.18 21.06
CA LEU A 153 27.08 -10.37 20.84
C LEU A 153 26.85 -10.97 19.45
N SER A 154 27.86 -11.69 18.96
CA SER A 154 27.81 -12.53 17.74
C SER A 154 28.07 -14.00 18.05
N ASP A 155 28.20 -14.36 19.32
CA ASP A 155 28.49 -15.71 19.79
C ASP A 155 27.33 -16.68 19.52
N LEU A 156 27.68 -17.95 19.38
CA LEU A 156 26.72 -19.06 19.30
C LEU A 156 27.11 -20.10 20.35
N TRP A 157 26.13 -20.56 21.12
CA TRP A 157 26.30 -21.58 22.14
C TRP A 157 25.33 -22.72 21.90
N ALA A 158 25.77 -23.95 22.17
CA ALA A 158 24.92 -25.14 22.19
C ALA A 158 24.89 -25.73 23.60
N PHE A 159 23.70 -25.97 24.12
CA PHE A 159 23.46 -26.68 25.37
C PHE A 159 22.95 -28.09 25.09
N SER A 160 23.65 -29.11 25.58
CA SER A 160 23.15 -30.48 25.60
C SER A 160 22.28 -30.70 26.83
N ILE A 161 20.99 -30.98 26.62
CA ILE A 161 20.00 -31.18 27.67
C ILE A 161 20.38 -32.40 28.53
N SER A 162 20.68 -33.53 27.90
CA SER A 162 21.02 -34.79 28.58
C SER A 162 22.28 -34.69 29.43
N LYS A 163 23.30 -33.95 28.97
CA LYS A 163 24.58 -33.77 29.68
C LYS A 163 24.60 -32.57 30.61
N LYS A 164 23.68 -31.61 30.40
CA LYS A 164 23.68 -30.28 31.00
C LYS A 164 24.99 -29.54 30.74
N GLU A 165 25.51 -29.65 29.52
CA GLU A 165 26.81 -29.07 29.14
C GLU A 165 26.63 -27.98 28.09
N TRP A 166 27.28 -26.83 28.30
CA TRP A 166 27.45 -25.82 27.26
C TRP A 166 28.71 -26.06 26.44
N LYS A 167 28.61 -25.72 25.16
CA LYS A 167 29.74 -25.62 24.24
C LYS A 167 29.61 -24.33 23.44
N GLN A 168 30.66 -23.50 23.48
CA GLN A 168 30.78 -22.36 22.58
C GLN A 168 31.10 -22.86 21.17
N LEU A 169 30.39 -22.34 20.19
CA LEU A 169 30.52 -22.64 18.78
C LEU A 169 31.16 -21.45 18.05
N ALA A 170 31.45 -21.62 16.76
CA ALA A 170 31.97 -20.52 15.96
C ALA A 170 31.00 -19.32 15.98
N SER A 171 31.54 -18.13 16.24
CA SER A 171 30.77 -16.89 16.17
C SER A 171 30.25 -16.65 14.77
N ALA A 172 29.04 -16.10 14.70
CA ALA A 172 28.42 -15.75 13.44
C ALA A 172 29.07 -14.51 12.81
N PRO A 173 28.92 -14.29 11.49
CA PRO A 173 29.48 -13.11 10.83
C PRO A 173 29.02 -11.79 11.48
N ASP A 174 29.88 -10.78 11.44
CA ASP A 174 29.59 -9.44 11.92
C ASP A 174 28.41 -8.79 11.18
N PRO A 175 27.78 -7.74 11.75
CA PRO A 175 28.02 -7.23 13.11
C PRO A 175 27.31 -8.06 14.20
N PRO A 176 27.76 -7.93 15.47
CA PRO A 176 27.00 -8.39 16.62
C PRO A 176 25.66 -7.66 16.70
N ARG A 177 24.60 -8.36 17.14
CA ARG A 177 23.23 -7.84 17.02
C ARG A 177 22.29 -8.32 18.13
N GLY A 178 21.28 -7.53 18.45
CA GLY A 178 20.13 -7.92 19.27
C GLY A 178 18.86 -8.01 18.43
N GLY A 179 17.85 -8.74 18.90
CA GLY A 179 16.58 -8.88 18.18
C GLY A 179 16.72 -9.57 16.81
N THR A 180 17.74 -10.41 16.65
CA THR A 180 17.90 -11.31 15.50
C THR A 180 17.10 -12.59 15.72
N SER A 181 16.91 -13.38 14.67
CA SER A 181 16.14 -14.62 14.73
C SER A 181 16.98 -15.78 14.17
N ILE A 182 16.86 -16.95 14.78
CA ILE A 182 17.44 -18.19 14.26
C ILE A 182 16.38 -19.27 14.07
N ALA A 183 16.58 -20.16 13.08
CA ALA A 183 15.73 -21.31 12.84
C ALA A 183 16.58 -22.55 12.54
N TRP A 184 16.21 -23.69 13.12
CA TRP A 184 16.80 -24.98 12.77
C TRP A 184 15.99 -25.65 11.66
N ALA A 185 16.65 -25.98 10.55
CA ALA A 185 16.02 -26.67 9.43
C ALA A 185 17.06 -27.56 8.72
N ASP A 186 16.65 -28.76 8.31
CA ASP A 186 17.44 -29.69 7.50
C ASP A 186 18.89 -29.90 8.01
N GLY A 187 19.06 -29.95 9.33
CA GLY A 187 20.35 -30.19 9.99
C GLY A 187 21.28 -28.98 10.10
N LYS A 188 20.79 -27.78 9.74
CA LYS A 188 21.54 -26.53 9.80
C LYS A 188 20.79 -25.49 10.62
N LEU A 189 21.54 -24.51 11.11
CA LEU A 189 20.97 -23.36 11.80
C LEU A 189 21.07 -22.12 10.90
N TYR A 190 19.95 -21.43 10.71
CA TYR A 190 19.85 -20.25 9.87
C TYR A 190 19.68 -19.02 10.74
N ARG A 191 20.37 -17.92 10.42
CA ARG A 191 20.26 -16.62 11.09
C ARG A 191 19.90 -15.54 10.08
N ILE A 192 19.00 -14.65 10.46
CA ILE A 192 18.66 -13.47 9.66
C ILE A 192 18.36 -12.26 10.57
N ASN A 193 18.44 -11.06 10.00
CA ASN A 193 17.93 -9.83 10.61
C ASN A 193 18.62 -9.45 11.94
N GLY A 194 18.13 -8.40 12.61
CA GLY A 194 18.60 -7.91 13.90
C GLY A 194 19.01 -6.44 13.89
N PHE A 195 19.35 -5.89 15.05
CA PHE A 195 19.80 -4.52 15.23
C PHE A 195 21.23 -4.49 15.78
N ASP A 196 22.14 -3.81 15.09
CA ASP A 196 23.57 -3.79 15.44
C ASP A 196 23.94 -2.74 16.51
N GLY A 197 22.98 -1.88 16.86
CA GLY A 197 23.20 -0.75 17.76
C GLY A 197 23.08 0.62 17.11
N THR A 198 23.12 0.66 15.79
CA THR A 198 22.96 1.85 14.97
C THR A 198 21.82 1.68 13.97
N GLN A 199 21.71 0.51 13.35
CA GLN A 199 20.73 0.24 12.32
C GLN A 199 20.30 -1.24 12.28
N GLU A 200 19.19 -1.48 11.60
CA GLU A 200 18.68 -2.78 11.23
C GLU A 200 19.62 -3.45 10.23
N VAL A 201 19.84 -4.74 10.44
CA VAL A 201 20.65 -5.59 9.59
C VAL A 201 19.72 -6.41 8.68
N GLY A 202 20.09 -6.57 7.42
CA GLY A 202 19.35 -7.36 6.44
C GLY A 202 20.22 -7.74 5.25
N GLY A 203 19.64 -8.44 4.26
CA GLY A 203 20.33 -8.77 3.01
C GLY A 203 21.31 -9.96 3.09
N ALA A 204 21.35 -10.65 4.23
CA ALA A 204 22.17 -11.83 4.46
C ALA A 204 21.37 -12.89 5.22
N LEU A 205 21.31 -14.09 4.67
CA LEU A 205 20.87 -15.30 5.35
C LEU A 205 22.11 -16.12 5.70
N ASP A 206 22.49 -16.13 6.97
CA ASP A 206 23.68 -16.85 7.42
C ASP A 206 23.31 -18.28 7.82
N VAL A 207 24.14 -19.22 7.42
CA VAL A 207 23.92 -20.66 7.59
C VAL A 207 25.08 -21.24 8.36
N TYR A 208 24.81 -21.68 9.59
CA TYR A 208 25.74 -22.42 10.42
C TYR A 208 25.62 -23.92 10.14
N ASP A 209 26.77 -24.54 9.90
CA ASP A 209 26.91 -25.97 9.73
C ASP A 209 27.49 -26.60 11.02
N PRO A 210 26.69 -27.34 11.80
CA PRO A 210 27.14 -27.94 13.05
C PRO A 210 28.26 -28.96 12.88
N ALA A 211 28.33 -29.65 11.73
CA ALA A 211 29.36 -30.64 11.47
C ALA A 211 30.73 -29.98 11.21
N ALA A 212 30.73 -28.86 10.50
CA ALA A 212 31.95 -28.09 10.22
C ALA A 212 32.30 -27.07 11.30
N ASN A 213 31.36 -26.75 12.20
CA ASN A 213 31.44 -25.64 13.14
C ASN A 213 31.85 -24.33 12.45
N SER A 214 31.15 -23.99 11.36
CA SER A 214 31.45 -22.81 10.54
C SER A 214 30.18 -22.19 9.96
N TRP A 215 30.30 -20.93 9.57
CA TRP A 215 29.21 -20.16 8.95
C TRP A 215 29.49 -19.93 7.46
N SER A 216 28.41 -19.86 6.69
CA SER A 216 28.38 -19.37 5.31
C SER A 216 27.25 -18.35 5.16
N THR A 217 27.30 -17.50 4.15
CA THR A 217 26.31 -16.43 3.95
C THR A 217 25.70 -16.50 2.56
N ILE A 218 24.38 -16.42 2.50
CA ILE A 218 23.60 -16.27 1.27
C ILE A 218 23.13 -14.81 1.21
N SER A 219 23.70 -14.03 0.29
CA SER A 219 23.34 -12.62 0.12
C SER A 219 22.08 -12.44 -0.74
N PHE A 220 21.28 -11.45 -0.42
CA PHE A 220 20.10 -11.05 -1.20
C PHE A 220 19.84 -9.54 -1.11
N ASN A 221 19.05 -9.01 -2.04
CA ASN A 221 18.65 -7.60 -2.02
C ASN A 221 17.54 -7.39 -0.98
N ALA A 222 17.84 -6.63 0.08
CA ALA A 222 16.88 -6.29 1.13
C ALA A 222 16.02 -5.07 0.75
N ASP A 223 15.32 -5.15 -0.39
CA ASP A 223 14.58 -4.05 -1.00
C ASP A 223 13.06 -4.14 -0.82
N GLY A 224 12.57 -5.17 -0.11
CA GLY A 224 11.13 -5.44 0.03
C GLY A 224 10.47 -5.88 -1.28
N LYS A 225 11.24 -6.30 -2.28
CA LYS A 225 10.75 -6.76 -3.59
C LYS A 225 11.35 -8.11 -3.99
N GLN A 226 12.66 -8.26 -3.86
CA GLN A 226 13.42 -9.47 -4.14
C GLN A 226 13.69 -10.28 -2.87
N GLY A 227 13.70 -9.62 -1.72
CA GLY A 227 13.83 -10.23 -0.41
C GLY A 227 13.34 -9.30 0.69
N PRO A 228 13.27 -9.80 1.94
CA PRO A 228 12.81 -9.01 3.07
C PRO A 228 13.70 -7.77 3.27
N GLY A 229 13.06 -6.61 3.49
CA GLY A 229 13.78 -5.43 3.96
C GLY A 229 14.50 -5.68 5.30
N ALA A 230 15.56 -4.92 5.56
CA ALA A 230 16.28 -4.98 6.84
C ALA A 230 15.32 -4.69 8.00
N ARG A 231 15.45 -5.49 9.07
CA ARG A 231 14.55 -5.43 10.22
C ARG A 231 15.19 -6.00 11.48
N SER A 232 14.62 -5.70 12.63
CA SER A 232 14.91 -6.37 13.90
C SER A 232 13.63 -6.81 14.58
N VAL A 233 13.74 -7.53 15.70
CA VAL A 233 12.62 -7.95 16.57
C VAL A 233 11.47 -8.62 15.80
N ALA A 234 11.89 -9.41 14.81
CA ALA A 234 11.06 -10.23 13.94
C ALA A 234 11.18 -11.71 14.34
N ALA A 235 10.44 -12.57 13.64
CA ALA A 235 10.57 -14.03 13.76
C ALA A 235 11.21 -14.66 12.52
N LEU A 236 11.79 -15.85 12.69
CA LEU A 236 12.22 -16.75 11.62
C LEU A 236 11.81 -18.18 12.00
N LEU A 237 10.96 -18.81 11.20
CA LEU A 237 10.38 -20.11 11.51
C LEU A 237 10.58 -21.12 10.36
N PRO A 238 10.90 -22.40 10.66
CA PRO A 238 10.97 -23.45 9.67
C PRO A 238 9.58 -24.05 9.41
N VAL A 239 8.95 -23.70 8.29
CA VAL A 239 7.57 -24.09 7.94
C VAL A 239 7.58 -25.00 6.71
N LYS A 240 6.88 -26.14 6.76
CA LYS A 240 6.67 -26.98 5.57
C LYS A 240 5.54 -26.44 4.70
N ILE A 241 5.88 -26.05 3.47
CA ILE A 241 4.98 -25.49 2.46
C ILE A 241 5.03 -26.40 1.24
N GLY A 242 3.92 -27.05 0.90
CA GLY A 242 3.85 -27.94 -0.26
C GLY A 242 4.82 -29.13 -0.20
N GLY A 243 5.20 -29.57 1.01
CA GLY A 243 6.15 -30.65 1.25
C GLY A 243 7.62 -30.22 1.33
N SER A 244 7.95 -28.98 0.99
CA SER A 244 9.31 -28.42 1.09
C SER A 244 9.47 -27.58 2.37
N THR A 245 10.65 -27.64 2.98
CA THR A 245 11.01 -26.77 4.12
C THR A 245 11.29 -25.34 3.63
N ASN A 246 10.63 -24.36 4.26
CA ASN A 246 10.82 -22.95 3.98
C ASN A 246 11.15 -22.21 5.27
N LEU A 247 11.99 -21.18 5.18
CA LEU A 247 12.25 -20.27 6.28
C LEU A 247 11.33 -19.06 6.13
N VAL A 248 10.40 -18.90 7.05
CA VAL A 248 9.41 -17.82 7.04
C VAL A 248 9.84 -16.75 8.01
N THR A 249 10.08 -15.54 7.52
CA THR A 249 10.26 -14.34 8.34
C THR A 249 9.05 -13.43 8.22
N LEU A 250 8.58 -12.90 9.34
CA LEU A 250 7.37 -12.10 9.42
C LEU A 250 7.58 -10.87 10.29
N PHE A 251 6.97 -9.76 9.89
CA PHE A 251 6.88 -8.50 10.63
C PHE A 251 8.25 -7.96 11.04
N GLY A 252 8.33 -7.19 12.13
CA GLY A 252 9.56 -6.62 12.69
C GLY A 252 9.64 -5.09 12.59
N GLU A 253 10.68 -4.52 13.19
CA GLU A 253 10.94 -3.08 13.21
C GLU A 253 11.98 -2.74 12.14
N SER A 254 11.71 -1.74 11.30
CA SER A 254 12.54 -1.34 10.15
C SER A 254 13.27 -0.01 10.31
N ASP A 255 12.82 0.80 11.27
CA ASP A 255 13.41 2.08 11.64
C ASP A 255 13.13 2.26 13.14
N PRO A 256 14.12 2.12 14.02
CA PRO A 256 13.90 1.93 15.44
C PRO A 256 13.63 3.27 16.11
N SER A 257 12.79 3.27 17.14
CA SER A 257 12.48 4.49 17.87
C SER A 257 13.74 5.15 18.45
N SER A 258 13.83 6.48 18.35
CA SER A 258 14.85 7.27 19.08
C SER A 258 14.70 7.17 20.61
N LEU A 259 13.52 6.72 21.09
CA LEU A 259 13.25 6.41 22.48
C LEU A 259 13.72 4.99 22.89
N GLY A 260 14.31 4.23 21.96
CA GLY A 260 14.68 2.83 22.16
C GLY A 260 13.47 2.02 22.62
N HIS A 261 13.63 1.20 23.67
CA HIS A 261 12.56 0.32 24.17
C HIS A 261 11.33 1.07 24.72
N GLN A 262 11.38 2.40 24.89
CA GLN A 262 10.26 3.20 25.39
C GLN A 262 9.25 3.60 24.29
N GLY A 263 9.61 3.43 23.01
CA GLY A 263 8.76 3.84 21.89
C GLY A 263 8.74 2.81 20.76
N ALA A 264 7.68 2.85 19.97
CA ALA A 264 7.62 2.13 18.71
C ALA A 264 8.35 2.91 17.61
N GLY A 265 9.19 2.22 16.85
CA GLY A 265 9.65 2.68 15.55
C GLY A 265 8.66 2.33 14.45
N LYS A 266 9.16 2.27 13.21
CA LYS A 266 8.36 1.87 12.04
C LYS A 266 8.29 0.36 11.94
N MET A 267 7.09 -0.20 12.04
CA MET A 267 6.88 -1.64 12.01
C MET A 267 6.52 -2.12 10.60
N LEU A 268 6.89 -3.35 10.30
CA LEU A 268 6.57 -4.05 9.07
C LEU A 268 5.41 -5.02 9.31
N SER A 269 4.54 -5.14 8.30
CA SER A 269 3.47 -6.14 8.25
C SER A 269 3.72 -7.22 7.18
N ASP A 270 4.85 -7.14 6.47
CA ASP A 270 5.19 -8.06 5.39
C ASP A 270 5.69 -9.41 5.91
N ILE A 271 5.56 -10.43 5.07
CA ILE A 271 5.98 -11.79 5.35
C ILE A 271 6.72 -12.32 4.12
N TRP A 272 7.82 -13.04 4.37
CA TRP A 272 8.70 -13.58 3.34
C TRP A 272 9.03 -15.03 3.63
N ALA A 273 8.99 -15.86 2.60
CA ALA A 273 9.39 -17.26 2.67
C ALA A 273 10.62 -17.51 1.79
N TYR A 274 11.68 -18.07 2.37
CA TYR A 274 12.83 -18.58 1.64
C TYR A 274 12.70 -20.08 1.44
N SER A 275 12.61 -20.51 0.19
CA SER A 275 12.56 -21.93 -0.13
C SER A 275 13.97 -22.52 -0.11
N LEU A 276 14.22 -23.47 0.80
CA LEU A 276 15.53 -24.13 0.91
C LEU A 276 15.90 -24.89 -0.37
N ASP A 277 14.91 -25.55 -0.99
CA ASP A 277 15.12 -26.30 -2.24
C ASP A 277 15.44 -25.40 -3.43
N LYS A 278 14.78 -24.24 -3.52
CA LYS A 278 14.91 -23.32 -4.68
C LYS A 278 15.99 -22.25 -4.47
N GLY A 279 16.40 -22.02 -3.23
CA GLY A 279 17.36 -20.99 -2.87
C GLY A 279 16.86 -19.56 -3.10
N ALA A 280 15.54 -19.31 -2.99
CA ALA A 280 14.93 -18.02 -3.35
C ALA A 280 13.88 -17.55 -2.35
N TRP A 281 13.82 -16.24 -2.15
CA TRP A 281 12.79 -15.54 -1.40
C TRP A 281 11.51 -15.36 -2.22
N SER A 282 10.37 -15.38 -1.55
CA SER A 282 9.07 -15.02 -2.10
C SER A 282 8.27 -14.27 -1.05
N ALA A 283 7.67 -13.15 -1.44
CA ALA A 283 6.70 -12.47 -0.59
C ALA A 283 5.49 -13.38 -0.37
N VAL A 284 5.00 -13.43 0.86
CA VAL A 284 3.79 -14.17 1.21
C VAL A 284 2.62 -13.19 1.18
N ASN A 285 1.66 -13.45 0.30
CA ASN A 285 0.42 -12.69 0.24
C ASN A 285 -0.51 -13.18 1.36
N ALA A 286 -0.48 -12.47 2.48
CA ALA A 286 -1.31 -12.78 3.64
C ALA A 286 -2.66 -12.08 3.53
N LYS A 287 -3.72 -12.88 3.35
CA LYS A 287 -5.11 -12.46 3.49
C LYS A 287 -5.53 -12.56 4.95
N SER A 288 -6.68 -12.01 5.31
CA SER A 288 -7.28 -12.25 6.62
C SER A 288 -8.77 -12.49 6.48
N SER A 289 -9.28 -13.47 7.23
CA SER A 289 -10.71 -13.71 7.36
C SER A 289 -11.38 -12.73 8.32
N ASP A 290 -10.63 -12.21 9.31
CA ASP A 290 -11.16 -11.46 10.47
C ASP A 290 -10.35 -10.17 10.80
N GLY A 291 -9.64 -9.60 9.81
CA GLY A 291 -8.77 -8.42 9.95
C GLY A 291 -7.28 -8.79 9.93
N ALA A 292 -6.47 -8.10 9.12
CA ALA A 292 -5.03 -8.38 9.01
C ALA A 292 -4.33 -8.13 10.36
N PRO A 293 -3.31 -8.94 10.74
CA PRO A 293 -2.51 -8.63 11.91
C PRO A 293 -1.87 -7.25 11.76
N ASP A 294 -1.97 -6.42 12.81
CA ASP A 294 -1.28 -5.13 12.84
C ASP A 294 0.23 -5.31 12.63
N ALA A 295 0.86 -4.34 11.95
CA ALA A 295 2.31 -4.25 11.86
C ALA A 295 2.91 -4.20 13.27
N ARG A 296 3.89 -5.06 13.55
CA ARG A 296 4.40 -5.27 14.91
C ARG A 296 5.85 -5.72 14.97
N GLY A 297 6.51 -5.38 16.06
CA GLY A 297 7.79 -5.92 16.47
C GLY A 297 7.70 -6.45 17.90
N TRP A 298 8.78 -7.03 18.42
CA TRP A 298 8.84 -7.49 19.83
C TRP A 298 7.73 -8.48 20.21
N PHE A 299 7.18 -9.18 19.23
CA PHE A 299 6.24 -10.30 19.41
C PHE A 299 7.03 -11.61 19.49
N ASP A 300 6.33 -12.71 19.74
CA ASP A 300 6.89 -14.05 19.51
C ASP A 300 5.94 -14.92 18.68
N ALA A 301 6.51 -15.89 18.01
CA ALA A 301 5.82 -16.76 17.07
C ALA A 301 6.43 -18.17 17.06
N ASP A 302 5.60 -19.17 16.79
CA ASP A 302 6.04 -20.56 16.70
C ASP A 302 5.20 -21.32 15.66
N VAL A 303 5.72 -22.47 15.23
CA VAL A 303 5.06 -23.34 14.26
C VAL A 303 4.05 -24.23 14.98
N VAL A 304 2.79 -24.15 14.57
CA VAL A 304 1.70 -25.03 15.02
C VAL A 304 1.34 -26.01 13.91
N THR A 305 0.92 -27.22 14.27
CA THR A 305 0.37 -28.18 13.30
C THR A 305 -1.14 -28.20 13.42
N LEU A 306 -1.84 -27.80 12.36
CA LEU A 306 -3.30 -27.79 12.28
C LEU A 306 -3.73 -28.62 11.08
N ASP A 307 -4.65 -29.58 11.29
CA ASP A 307 -5.11 -30.51 10.26
C ASP A 307 -3.97 -31.20 9.48
N GLY A 308 -2.89 -31.53 10.20
CA GLY A 308 -1.70 -32.19 9.65
C GLY A 308 -0.81 -31.29 8.78
N LYS A 309 -1.01 -29.97 8.81
CA LYS A 309 -0.21 -28.99 8.09
C LYS A 309 0.44 -28.00 9.04
N ASP A 310 1.66 -27.59 8.72
CA ASP A 310 2.32 -26.51 9.45
C ASP A 310 1.59 -25.18 9.21
N SER A 311 1.55 -24.37 10.25
CA SER A 311 0.96 -23.06 10.34
C SER A 311 1.78 -22.22 11.34
N VAL A 312 1.66 -20.90 11.30
CA VAL A 312 2.35 -19.97 12.19
C VAL A 312 1.36 -19.36 13.15
N ALA A 313 1.66 -19.45 14.46
CA ALA A 313 0.97 -18.70 15.50
C ALA A 313 1.79 -17.48 15.92
N VAL A 314 1.12 -16.34 16.13
CA VAL A 314 1.72 -15.06 16.55
C VAL A 314 0.95 -14.51 17.73
N SER A 315 1.64 -14.07 18.77
CA SER A 315 1.04 -13.44 19.95
C SER A 315 1.61 -12.05 20.21
N GLY A 316 0.73 -11.11 20.53
CA GLY A 316 1.05 -9.80 21.10
C GLY A 316 2.08 -9.02 20.28
N GLY A 317 3.04 -8.41 20.99
CA GLY A 317 4.05 -7.51 20.43
C GLY A 317 3.72 -6.04 20.61
N LEU A 318 4.59 -5.19 20.09
CA LEU A 318 4.45 -3.74 20.07
C LEU A 318 4.02 -3.28 18.67
N GLY A 319 2.86 -2.63 18.57
CA GLY A 319 2.37 -2.03 17.32
C GLY A 319 2.93 -0.63 17.07
N GLU A 320 2.75 -0.10 15.86
CA GLU A 320 3.20 1.27 15.49
C GLU A 320 2.56 2.38 16.32
N SER A 321 1.38 2.14 16.90
CA SER A 321 0.72 3.06 17.84
C SER A 321 1.41 3.15 19.21
N ASN A 322 2.50 2.38 19.40
CA ASN A 322 3.18 2.18 20.67
C ASN A 322 2.35 1.41 21.73
N GLU A 323 1.27 0.76 21.30
CA GLU A 323 0.45 -0.10 22.13
C GLU A 323 0.93 -1.54 22.08
N ARG A 324 0.89 -2.22 23.24
CA ARG A 324 1.07 -3.67 23.29
C ARG A 324 -0.22 -4.33 22.79
N LEU A 325 -0.07 -5.24 21.83
CA LEU A 325 -1.18 -5.95 21.21
C LEU A 325 -1.57 -7.14 22.09
N ASN A 326 -2.86 -7.48 22.11
CA ASN A 326 -3.45 -8.49 22.99
C ASN A 326 -4.03 -9.70 22.25
N ASP A 327 -3.70 -9.82 20.97
CA ASP A 327 -4.21 -10.84 20.08
C ASP A 327 -3.27 -12.05 19.99
N LEU A 328 -3.89 -13.21 19.81
CA LEU A 328 -3.24 -14.42 19.34
C LEU A 328 -3.87 -14.75 18.00
N LEU A 329 -3.05 -14.79 16.95
CA LEU A 329 -3.50 -15.14 15.61
C LEU A 329 -2.77 -16.38 15.15
N HIS A 330 -3.38 -17.11 14.23
CA HIS A 330 -2.70 -18.13 13.46
C HIS A 330 -3.05 -17.98 11.99
N ASP A 331 -2.19 -18.46 11.11
CA ASP A 331 -2.59 -18.62 9.71
C ASP A 331 -3.33 -19.96 9.49
N ILE A 332 -4.38 -19.97 8.67
CA ILE A 332 -4.94 -21.21 8.15
C ILE A 332 -4.16 -21.53 6.88
N SER A 333 -3.36 -22.59 6.92
CA SER A 333 -2.52 -23.08 5.83
C SER A 333 -3.31 -23.77 4.70
N GLU A 334 -4.58 -23.40 4.48
CA GLU A 334 -5.40 -24.02 3.44
C GLU A 334 -4.88 -23.75 2.03
N HIS A 335 -4.00 -22.76 1.81
CA HIS A 335 -3.57 -22.37 0.46
C HIS A 335 -2.07 -22.09 0.30
N PHE A 336 -1.19 -22.83 0.97
CA PHE A 336 0.20 -22.97 0.49
C PHE A 336 0.26 -23.88 -0.76
N SER A 337 -0.52 -23.55 -1.79
CA SER A 337 -0.54 -24.24 -3.06
C SER A 337 0.52 -23.63 -3.98
N PRO A 338 1.43 -24.42 -4.58
CA PRO A 338 2.33 -23.96 -5.63
C PRO A 338 1.63 -23.43 -6.90
N ASN A 339 0.29 -23.39 -6.95
CA ASN A 339 -0.52 -23.19 -8.16
C ASN A 339 -1.87 -22.49 -7.92
N ALA A 340 -1.96 -21.49 -7.03
CA ALA A 340 -3.01 -20.49 -7.22
C ALA A 340 -2.50 -19.53 -8.29
N ALA A 341 -2.84 -19.77 -9.56
CA ALA A 341 -2.70 -18.74 -10.58
C ALA A 341 -3.42 -17.49 -10.03
N MET A 342 -2.72 -16.37 -9.88
CA MET A 342 -3.38 -15.09 -9.62
C MET A 342 -4.51 -15.00 -10.62
N ALA A 343 -5.75 -14.78 -10.14
CA ALA A 343 -6.87 -14.58 -11.04
C ALA A 343 -6.45 -13.47 -12.01
N THR A 344 -6.38 -13.79 -13.30
CA THR A 344 -6.08 -12.79 -14.31
C THR A 344 -7.38 -12.18 -14.81
N MET A 345 -7.25 -11.01 -15.40
CA MET A 345 -8.28 -10.33 -16.15
C MET A 345 -7.70 -9.88 -17.49
N ARG A 346 -8.56 -9.60 -18.45
CA ARG A 346 -8.19 -8.86 -19.65
C ARG A 346 -8.05 -7.38 -19.29
N ALA A 347 -6.97 -6.77 -19.77
CA ALA A 347 -6.76 -5.32 -19.70
C ALA A 347 -6.01 -4.83 -20.93
N VAL A 348 -6.16 -3.56 -21.27
CA VAL A 348 -5.28 -2.92 -22.26
C VAL A 348 -3.91 -2.73 -21.64
N ASP A 349 -2.89 -3.24 -22.33
CA ASP A 349 -1.49 -3.14 -21.96
C ASP A 349 -0.67 -2.55 -23.13
N ILE A 350 0.57 -2.15 -22.85
CA ILE A 350 1.48 -1.54 -23.80
C ILE A 350 2.69 -2.43 -23.96
N LYS A 351 2.94 -2.93 -25.19
CA LYS A 351 4.15 -3.71 -25.50
C LYS A 351 5.39 -2.92 -25.08
N ASP A 352 6.28 -3.59 -24.35
CA ASP A 352 7.53 -3.02 -23.79
C ASP A 352 7.32 -1.85 -22.80
N GLY A 353 6.11 -1.70 -22.26
CA GLY A 353 5.76 -0.74 -21.21
C GLY A 353 5.50 0.70 -21.66
N LYS A 354 5.89 1.08 -22.88
CA LYS A 354 5.59 2.39 -23.48
C LYS A 354 5.73 2.34 -25.01
N GLY A 355 5.00 3.20 -25.74
CA GLY A 355 5.13 3.27 -27.20
C GLY A 355 4.04 4.06 -27.93
N PRO A 356 4.06 4.05 -29.28
CA PRO A 356 2.98 4.57 -30.11
C PRO A 356 1.70 3.72 -29.96
N LEU A 357 0.60 4.15 -30.59
CA LEU A 357 -0.69 3.47 -30.48
C LEU A 357 -0.65 1.99 -30.87
N ASP A 358 0.22 1.61 -31.82
CA ASP A 358 0.37 0.22 -32.30
C ASP A 358 0.93 -0.74 -31.22
N ASN A 359 1.49 -0.20 -30.13
CA ASN A 359 1.93 -0.97 -28.97
C ASN A 359 0.78 -1.36 -28.03
N LEU A 360 -0.42 -0.75 -28.16
CA LEU A 360 -1.57 -1.12 -27.34
C LEU A 360 -2.10 -2.49 -27.76
N PHE A 361 -2.40 -3.36 -26.80
CA PHE A 361 -3.02 -4.67 -27.03
C PHE A 361 -3.83 -5.10 -25.81
N ILE A 362 -4.75 -6.06 -25.99
CA ILE A 362 -5.46 -6.68 -24.87
C ILE A 362 -4.60 -7.81 -24.30
N ASN A 363 -4.19 -7.68 -23.04
CA ASN A 363 -3.43 -8.66 -22.28
C ASN A 363 -4.38 -9.46 -21.36
N ASP A 364 -4.52 -10.75 -21.62
CA ASP A 364 -5.35 -11.70 -20.87
C ASP A 364 -4.69 -12.23 -19.58
N LYS A 365 -3.44 -11.84 -19.34
CA LYS A 365 -2.63 -12.26 -18.18
C LYS A 365 -2.44 -11.14 -17.16
N THR A 366 -3.20 -10.05 -17.27
CA THR A 366 -3.11 -8.95 -16.31
C THR A 366 -3.64 -9.44 -14.96
N PRO A 367 -2.90 -9.27 -13.85
CA PRO A 367 -3.41 -9.65 -12.53
C PRO A 367 -4.69 -8.88 -12.22
N ARG A 368 -5.75 -9.60 -11.82
CA ARG A 368 -6.98 -8.99 -11.33
C ARG A 368 -6.69 -8.30 -9.99
N PRO A 369 -7.07 -7.02 -9.80
CA PRO A 369 -6.79 -6.31 -8.57
C PRO A 369 -7.66 -6.84 -7.43
N GLU A 370 -7.13 -6.79 -6.21
CA GLU A 370 -7.87 -7.09 -4.96
C GLU A 370 -8.13 -5.75 -4.23
N PRO A 371 -9.38 -5.47 -3.80
CA PRO A 371 -9.69 -4.21 -3.11
C PRO A 371 -9.11 -4.22 -1.69
N THR A 372 -8.47 -3.12 -1.29
CA THR A 372 -7.89 -2.94 0.06
C THR A 372 -8.42 -1.66 0.73
N GLY A 373 -8.43 -1.60 2.07
CA GLY A 373 -8.79 -0.38 2.80
C GLY A 373 -10.19 0.16 2.44
N SER A 374 -10.28 1.38 1.92
CA SER A 374 -11.52 2.01 1.45
C SER A 374 -11.88 1.66 0.00
N GLN A 375 -11.27 0.65 -0.62
CA GLN A 375 -11.51 0.34 -2.03
C GLN A 375 -12.70 -0.60 -2.24
N ALA A 376 -13.33 -0.47 -3.40
CA ALA A 376 -14.22 -1.45 -3.99
C ALA A 376 -13.61 -1.98 -5.29
N LEU A 377 -13.86 -3.25 -5.59
CA LEU A 377 -13.57 -3.86 -6.87
C LEU A 377 -14.79 -3.69 -7.77
N VAL A 378 -14.62 -2.96 -8.87
CA VAL A 378 -15.69 -2.68 -9.83
C VAL A 378 -15.44 -3.48 -11.10
N LYS A 379 -16.45 -4.23 -11.53
CA LYS A 379 -16.51 -4.82 -12.87
C LYS A 379 -16.88 -3.72 -13.87
N VAL A 380 -15.92 -3.31 -14.68
CA VAL A 380 -16.06 -2.17 -15.59
C VAL A 380 -17.00 -2.53 -16.74
N LYS A 381 -17.89 -1.61 -17.07
CA LYS A 381 -18.81 -1.67 -18.22
C LYS A 381 -18.38 -0.72 -19.33
N ALA A 382 -17.93 0.47 -18.96
CA ALA A 382 -17.37 1.42 -19.91
C ALA A 382 -16.28 2.28 -19.25
N PHE A 383 -15.35 2.76 -20.05
CA PHE A 383 -14.33 3.72 -19.63
C PHE A 383 -14.15 4.85 -20.63
N GLY A 384 -13.82 6.03 -20.13
CA GLY A 384 -13.59 7.22 -20.95
C GLY A 384 -12.11 7.38 -21.30
N LEU A 385 -11.83 7.71 -22.56
CA LEU A 385 -10.47 8.00 -23.00
C LEU A 385 -10.16 9.49 -22.86
N ASN A 386 -8.94 9.82 -22.46
CA ASN A 386 -8.51 11.19 -22.18
C ASN A 386 -7.12 11.50 -22.75
N ARG A 387 -6.83 12.79 -22.95
CA ARG A 387 -5.60 13.24 -23.64
C ARG A 387 -4.32 12.81 -22.91
N MET A 388 -4.36 12.69 -21.58
CA MET A 388 -3.22 12.22 -20.80
C MET A 388 -2.90 10.73 -21.02
N ASP A 389 -3.85 9.91 -21.48
CA ASP A 389 -3.60 8.50 -21.74
C ASP A 389 -2.59 8.32 -22.88
N ILE A 390 -2.61 9.19 -23.89
CA ILE A 390 -1.60 9.24 -24.96
C ILE A 390 -0.22 9.56 -24.38
N LEU A 391 -0.14 10.58 -23.52
CA LEU A 391 1.12 10.99 -22.89
C LEU A 391 1.67 9.92 -21.95
N GLN A 392 0.79 9.24 -21.18
CA GLN A 392 1.18 8.14 -20.30
C GLN A 392 1.68 6.96 -21.12
N ARG A 393 0.97 6.59 -22.20
CA ARG A 393 1.38 5.50 -23.11
C ARG A 393 2.76 5.75 -23.70
N GLU A 394 3.08 6.99 -24.05
CA GLU A 394 4.39 7.38 -24.58
C GLU A 394 5.49 7.52 -23.50
N GLY A 395 5.16 7.33 -22.22
CA GLY A 395 6.10 7.49 -21.10
C GLY A 395 6.46 8.94 -20.79
N ARG A 396 5.58 9.90 -21.19
CA ARG A 396 5.79 11.35 -21.06
C ARG A 396 4.92 12.00 -19.97
N TYR A 397 4.06 11.22 -19.32
CA TYR A 397 3.19 11.70 -18.26
C TYR A 397 3.72 11.28 -16.88
N PRO A 398 3.80 12.20 -15.89
CA PRO A 398 4.20 11.86 -14.53
C PRO A 398 3.05 11.12 -13.82
N VAL A 399 3.16 9.79 -13.77
CA VAL A 399 2.17 8.93 -13.11
C VAL A 399 2.42 8.91 -11.60
N PRO A 400 1.40 9.17 -10.75
CA PRO A 400 1.55 9.08 -9.29
C PRO A 400 1.97 7.67 -8.83
N PRO A 401 2.79 7.53 -7.78
CA PRO A 401 3.29 6.22 -7.32
C PRO A 401 2.20 5.20 -7.00
N GLN A 402 1.03 5.66 -6.56
CA GLN A 402 -0.11 4.81 -6.21
C GLN A 402 -0.94 4.32 -7.41
N ALA A 403 -0.74 4.89 -8.61
CA ALA A 403 -1.51 4.49 -9.78
C ALA A 403 -1.02 3.14 -10.32
N PRO A 404 -1.93 2.24 -10.76
CA PRO A 404 -1.53 1.02 -11.43
C PRO A 404 -0.91 1.33 -12.79
N LYS A 405 -0.20 0.34 -13.36
CA LYS A 405 0.40 0.46 -14.71
C LYS A 405 -0.66 0.61 -15.81
N THR A 406 -1.80 -0.04 -15.64
CA THR A 406 -2.91 -0.03 -16.59
C THR A 406 -3.47 1.38 -16.79
N LEU A 407 -3.76 1.74 -18.05
CA LEU A 407 -4.25 3.06 -18.45
C LEU A 407 -5.70 3.33 -17.98
N GLY A 408 -6.14 4.58 -18.13
CA GLY A 408 -7.51 5.02 -17.92
C GLY A 408 -7.80 5.47 -16.49
N VAL A 409 -8.45 6.63 -16.38
CA VAL A 409 -8.71 7.32 -15.10
C VAL A 409 -10.19 7.43 -14.74
N GLU A 410 -11.10 7.02 -15.63
CA GLU A 410 -12.54 7.08 -15.35
C GLU A 410 -13.27 5.89 -15.95
N PHE A 411 -14.32 5.47 -15.25
CA PHE A 411 -15.08 4.27 -15.59
C PHE A 411 -16.52 4.38 -15.10
N SER A 412 -17.35 3.48 -15.60
CA SER A 412 -18.63 3.11 -15.02
C SER A 412 -18.74 1.57 -15.00
N GLY A 413 -19.42 1.02 -14.02
CA GLY A 413 -19.52 -0.42 -13.82
C GLY A 413 -20.33 -0.83 -12.60
N THR A 414 -20.24 -2.11 -12.26
CA THR A 414 -20.95 -2.68 -11.10
C THR A 414 -19.95 -3.10 -10.04
N ILE A 415 -20.20 -2.78 -8.78
CA ILE A 415 -19.38 -3.26 -7.67
C ILE A 415 -19.50 -4.79 -7.61
N GLU A 416 -18.37 -5.47 -7.74
CA GLU A 416 -18.26 -6.92 -7.56
C GLU A 416 -18.00 -7.25 -6.09
N GLU A 417 -17.10 -6.48 -5.47
CA GLU A 417 -16.63 -6.71 -4.11
C GLU A 417 -16.32 -5.37 -3.43
N VAL A 418 -16.52 -5.29 -2.12
CA VAL A 418 -16.08 -4.17 -1.28
C VAL A 418 -15.10 -4.69 -0.25
N SER A 419 -14.06 -3.92 0.06
CA SER A 419 -13.16 -4.24 1.16
C SER A 419 -13.94 -4.33 2.48
N SER A 420 -13.55 -5.25 3.37
CA SER A 420 -14.19 -5.47 4.67
C SER A 420 -14.13 -4.24 5.60
N SER A 421 -13.19 -3.32 5.35
CA SER A 421 -13.08 -2.05 6.07
C SER A 421 -13.88 -0.90 5.45
N ASN A 422 -14.67 -1.13 4.39
CA ASN A 422 -15.51 -0.10 3.77
C ASN A 422 -16.57 0.43 4.74
N ARG A 423 -16.67 1.76 4.88
CA ARG A 423 -17.64 2.44 5.77
C ARG A 423 -18.65 3.33 5.04
N GLU A 424 -18.58 3.40 3.70
CA GLU A 424 -19.30 4.39 2.88
C GLU A 424 -20.64 3.89 2.29
N GLY A 425 -21.20 2.80 2.81
CA GLY A 425 -22.54 2.33 2.41
C GLY A 425 -22.65 1.66 1.03
N PHE A 426 -21.55 1.53 0.29
CA PHE A 426 -21.47 0.75 -0.96
C PHE A 426 -21.51 -0.76 -0.71
N LYS A 427 -22.17 -1.50 -1.61
CA LYS A 427 -22.27 -2.97 -1.56
C LYS A 427 -22.10 -3.62 -2.94
N PRO A 428 -21.75 -4.92 -3.00
CA PRO A 428 -21.80 -5.69 -4.24
C PRO A 428 -23.15 -5.56 -4.96
N GLY A 429 -23.11 -5.42 -6.28
CA GLY A 429 -24.27 -5.20 -7.14
C GLY A 429 -24.61 -3.73 -7.40
N ASP A 430 -24.05 -2.78 -6.64
CA ASP A 430 -24.31 -1.36 -6.88
C ASP A 430 -23.77 -0.92 -8.24
N ALA A 431 -24.61 -0.21 -9.01
CA ALA A 431 -24.21 0.47 -10.23
C ALA A 431 -23.50 1.78 -9.89
N VAL A 432 -22.25 1.93 -10.32
CA VAL A 432 -21.38 3.06 -9.96
C VAL A 432 -20.58 3.58 -11.14
N PHE A 433 -20.08 4.80 -10.99
CA PHE A 433 -19.06 5.39 -11.86
C PHE A 433 -18.15 6.27 -11.01
N GLY A 434 -16.95 6.58 -11.51
CA GLY A 434 -16.00 7.31 -10.68
C GLY A 434 -14.69 7.64 -11.37
N LEU A 435 -13.91 8.43 -10.64
CA LEU A 435 -12.54 8.81 -11.00
C LEU A 435 -11.55 7.90 -10.26
N ALA A 436 -10.46 7.54 -10.91
CA ALA A 436 -9.38 6.73 -10.36
C ALA A 436 -8.02 7.32 -10.73
N TYR A 437 -6.98 6.93 -9.98
CA TYR A 437 -5.60 7.27 -10.32
C TYR A 437 -5.09 6.53 -11.57
N GLY A 438 -5.78 5.48 -12.03
CA GLY A 438 -5.41 4.63 -13.17
C GLY A 438 -6.18 3.31 -13.13
N GLY A 439 -6.11 2.51 -14.19
CA GLY A 439 -6.62 1.13 -14.20
C GLY A 439 -7.97 0.91 -14.87
N ALA A 440 -8.62 1.94 -15.41
CA ALA A 440 -9.96 1.81 -15.99
C ALA A 440 -10.00 1.01 -17.32
N TYR A 441 -8.88 0.88 -18.03
CA TYR A 441 -8.81 0.10 -19.27
C TYR A 441 -8.69 -1.41 -19.00
N ALA A 442 -9.59 -1.96 -18.19
CA ALA A 442 -9.57 -3.35 -17.72
C ALA A 442 -10.96 -3.86 -17.40
N GLU A 443 -11.15 -5.18 -17.37
CA GLU A 443 -12.43 -5.79 -16.93
C GLU A 443 -12.76 -5.47 -15.47
N TYR A 444 -11.74 -5.29 -14.62
CA TYR A 444 -11.90 -4.95 -13.21
C TYR A 444 -10.96 -3.82 -12.79
N ILE A 445 -11.44 -2.94 -11.91
CA ILE A 445 -10.66 -1.86 -11.29
C ILE A 445 -10.89 -1.86 -9.78
N ALA A 446 -9.81 -1.75 -8.99
CA ALA A 446 -9.89 -1.43 -7.57
C ALA A 446 -9.79 0.10 -7.39
N VAL A 447 -10.80 0.69 -6.77
CA VAL A 447 -10.97 2.14 -6.67
C VAL A 447 -11.52 2.51 -5.31
N SER A 448 -11.07 3.65 -4.78
CA SER A 448 -11.57 4.17 -3.51
C SER A 448 -13.07 4.47 -3.56
N THR A 449 -13.80 4.05 -2.53
CA THR A 449 -15.22 4.38 -2.37
C THR A 449 -15.46 5.88 -2.20
N HIS A 450 -14.47 6.65 -1.73
CA HIS A 450 -14.53 8.11 -1.68
C HIS A 450 -14.61 8.77 -3.07
N MET A 451 -14.28 8.03 -4.13
CA MET A 451 -14.34 8.53 -5.51
C MET A 451 -15.48 7.92 -6.33
N LEU A 452 -16.27 7.03 -5.73
CA LEU A 452 -17.42 6.43 -6.37
C LEU A 452 -18.66 7.31 -6.28
N ILE A 453 -19.49 7.24 -7.31
CA ILE A 453 -20.80 7.88 -7.39
C ILE A 453 -21.79 6.80 -7.83
N HIS A 454 -22.94 6.71 -7.16
CA HIS A 454 -24.02 5.86 -7.63
C HIS A 454 -24.50 6.32 -9.00
N LYS A 455 -24.50 5.39 -9.96
CA LYS A 455 -25.02 5.65 -11.29
C LYS A 455 -26.53 5.92 -11.18
N PRO A 456 -27.01 7.05 -11.73
CA PRO A 456 -28.44 7.30 -11.85
C PRO A 456 -29.06 6.42 -12.94
N ASP A 457 -30.35 6.08 -12.80
CA ASP A 457 -31.06 5.23 -13.76
C ASP A 457 -31.23 5.93 -15.11
N GLU A 458 -31.30 7.26 -15.11
CA GLU A 458 -31.52 8.11 -16.29
C GLU A 458 -30.34 8.14 -17.26
N LEU A 459 -29.12 7.83 -16.80
CA LEU A 459 -27.91 7.88 -17.61
C LEU A 459 -27.48 6.49 -18.06
N SER A 460 -26.90 6.39 -19.25
CA SER A 460 -26.24 5.16 -19.71
C SER A 460 -24.89 4.92 -19.02
N TRP A 461 -24.35 3.71 -19.16
CA TRP A 461 -22.99 3.41 -18.70
C TRP A 461 -21.96 4.30 -19.40
N GLU A 462 -22.15 4.57 -20.69
CA GLU A 462 -21.23 5.37 -21.50
C GLU A 462 -21.25 6.83 -21.10
N GLU A 463 -22.44 7.38 -20.83
CA GLU A 463 -22.57 8.76 -20.33
C GLU A 463 -21.87 8.89 -18.99
N CYS A 464 -22.11 7.96 -18.06
CA CYS A 464 -21.45 7.92 -16.76
C CYS A 464 -19.93 7.75 -16.86
N ALA A 465 -19.42 6.94 -17.80
CA ALA A 465 -17.98 6.77 -18.00
C ALA A 465 -17.30 8.01 -18.63
N GLY A 466 -18.09 8.93 -19.22
CA GLY A 466 -17.59 10.17 -19.80
C GLY A 466 -17.66 11.39 -18.87
N ILE A 467 -18.13 11.23 -17.62
CA ILE A 467 -18.36 12.33 -16.68
C ILE A 467 -17.17 12.61 -15.75
N PRO A 468 -16.58 11.63 -15.04
CA PRO A 468 -15.72 11.88 -13.88
C PRO A 468 -14.53 12.81 -14.17
N GLU A 469 -13.65 12.46 -15.11
CA GLU A 469 -12.42 13.22 -15.34
C GLU A 469 -12.73 14.64 -15.82
N THR A 470 -13.69 14.78 -16.74
CA THR A 470 -13.90 16.06 -17.42
C THR A 470 -14.67 17.05 -16.58
N TRP A 471 -15.67 16.59 -15.84
CA TRP A 471 -16.52 17.47 -15.05
C TRP A 471 -15.89 17.80 -13.71
N ILE A 472 -15.17 16.87 -13.07
CA ILE A 472 -14.39 17.18 -11.87
C ILE A 472 -13.29 18.20 -12.21
N THR A 473 -12.58 18.03 -13.34
CA THR A 473 -11.58 18.99 -13.80
C THR A 473 -12.21 20.36 -14.15
N ALA A 474 -13.34 20.39 -14.85
CA ALA A 474 -14.03 21.64 -15.17
C ALA A 474 -14.52 22.37 -13.91
N THR A 475 -15.07 21.64 -12.93
CA THR A 475 -15.49 22.17 -11.62
C THR A 475 -14.29 22.74 -10.85
N GLN A 476 -13.17 22.03 -10.80
CA GLN A 476 -11.94 22.52 -10.19
C GLN A 476 -11.48 23.84 -10.84
N ALA A 477 -11.42 23.85 -12.18
CA ALA A 477 -10.94 24.99 -12.95
C ALA A 477 -11.82 26.22 -12.74
N MET A 478 -13.14 26.03 -12.83
CA MET A 478 -14.11 27.12 -12.80
C MET A 478 -14.33 27.67 -11.39
N TYR A 479 -14.58 26.80 -10.40
CA TYR A 479 -14.98 27.23 -9.06
C TYR A 479 -13.80 27.40 -8.12
N LEU A 480 -12.93 26.40 -8.03
CA LEU A 480 -11.89 26.39 -7.00
C LEU A 480 -10.71 27.29 -7.36
N ILE A 481 -10.27 27.27 -8.61
CA ILE A 481 -9.13 28.06 -9.07
C ILE A 481 -9.58 29.37 -9.74
N GLY A 482 -10.61 29.29 -10.58
CA GLY A 482 -11.19 30.45 -11.27
C GLY A 482 -12.05 31.34 -10.36
N GLU A 483 -12.45 30.84 -9.19
CA GLU A 483 -13.30 31.57 -8.23
C GLU A 483 -14.56 32.14 -8.91
N PHE A 484 -15.19 31.34 -9.79
CA PHE A 484 -16.35 31.79 -10.56
C PHE A 484 -17.52 32.18 -9.66
N THR A 485 -18.18 33.27 -10.03
CA THR A 485 -19.46 33.72 -9.48
C THR A 485 -20.37 34.11 -10.64
N PRO A 486 -21.70 33.98 -10.51
CA PRO A 486 -22.64 34.42 -11.55
C PRO A 486 -22.35 35.85 -12.03
N GLY A 487 -22.48 36.10 -13.33
CA GLY A 487 -22.17 37.37 -13.98
C GLY A 487 -20.74 37.54 -14.47
N LYS A 488 -19.79 36.66 -14.09
CA LYS A 488 -18.43 36.67 -14.67
C LYS A 488 -18.42 36.16 -16.11
N SER A 489 -17.53 36.71 -16.94
CA SER A 489 -17.23 36.18 -18.27
C SER A 489 -16.12 35.14 -18.22
N ILE A 490 -16.15 34.16 -19.12
CA ILE A 490 -15.18 33.06 -19.13
C ILE A 490 -14.78 32.65 -20.55
N LEU A 491 -13.50 32.37 -20.76
CA LEU A 491 -12.92 31.89 -22.01
C LEU A 491 -12.35 30.48 -21.82
N TRP A 492 -12.81 29.54 -22.64
CA TRP A 492 -12.31 28.16 -22.67
C TRP A 492 -11.46 27.92 -23.91
N HIS A 493 -10.15 27.76 -23.73
CA HIS A 493 -9.29 27.28 -24.81
C HIS A 493 -9.59 25.82 -25.15
N ALA A 494 -9.26 25.43 -26.39
CA ALA A 494 -9.63 24.12 -26.93
C ALA A 494 -11.12 23.81 -26.69
N GLY A 495 -12.00 24.72 -27.11
CA GLY A 495 -13.43 24.76 -26.74
C GLY A 495 -14.21 23.49 -27.04
N ALA A 496 -13.81 22.72 -28.06
CA ALA A 496 -14.42 21.44 -28.41
C ALA A 496 -13.76 20.22 -27.72
N SER A 497 -12.83 20.43 -26.79
CA SER A 497 -12.30 19.37 -25.92
C SER A 497 -13.29 19.05 -24.80
N SER A 498 -13.27 17.84 -24.28
CA SER A 498 -14.28 17.36 -23.33
C SER A 498 -14.34 18.15 -22.02
N VAL A 499 -13.20 18.61 -21.48
CA VAL A 499 -13.17 19.50 -20.30
C VAL A 499 -13.81 20.85 -20.62
N SER A 500 -13.47 21.47 -21.77
CA SER A 500 -14.06 22.74 -22.18
C SER A 500 -15.54 22.62 -22.55
N ILE A 501 -15.99 21.45 -23.03
CA ILE A 501 -17.40 21.16 -23.27
C ILE A 501 -18.18 21.14 -21.95
N ALA A 502 -17.65 20.44 -20.93
CA ALA A 502 -18.21 20.45 -19.58
C ALA A 502 -18.22 21.87 -18.98
N GLY A 503 -17.08 22.56 -19.09
CA GLY A 503 -16.89 23.92 -18.59
C GLY A 503 -17.84 24.95 -19.18
N GLN A 504 -18.08 24.93 -20.49
CA GLN A 504 -19.03 25.83 -21.14
C GLN A 504 -20.47 25.57 -20.70
N GLN A 505 -20.87 24.30 -20.54
CA GLN A 505 -22.20 23.95 -20.03
C GLN A 505 -22.36 24.43 -18.58
N LEU A 506 -21.38 24.18 -17.71
CA LEU A 506 -21.36 24.69 -16.33
C LEU A 506 -21.44 26.23 -16.32
N SER A 507 -20.66 26.90 -17.16
CA SER A 507 -20.67 28.37 -17.27
C SER A 507 -22.07 28.89 -17.60
N LYS A 508 -22.76 28.25 -18.54
CA LYS A 508 -24.10 28.65 -18.99
C LYS A 508 -25.15 28.46 -17.90
N VAL A 509 -25.23 27.28 -17.29
CA VAL A 509 -26.26 26.99 -16.29
C VAL A 509 -26.05 27.76 -14.98
N ASN A 510 -24.83 28.23 -14.71
CA ASN A 510 -24.49 29.03 -13.54
C ASN A 510 -24.43 30.54 -13.80
N GLY A 511 -24.95 30.99 -14.95
CA GLY A 511 -25.18 32.41 -15.22
C GLY A 511 -23.91 33.21 -15.53
N ALA A 512 -22.96 32.64 -16.27
CA ALA A 512 -21.89 33.43 -16.87
C ALA A 512 -22.48 34.53 -17.77
N SER A 513 -21.93 35.74 -17.71
CA SER A 513 -22.42 36.87 -18.54
C SER A 513 -22.11 36.66 -20.01
N SER A 514 -20.92 36.15 -20.30
CA SER A 514 -20.47 35.77 -21.64
C SER A 514 -19.57 34.55 -21.55
N ILE A 515 -19.70 33.66 -22.53
CA ILE A 515 -18.90 32.44 -22.64
C ILE A 515 -18.17 32.49 -23.97
N PHE A 516 -16.85 32.43 -23.93
CA PHE A 516 -16.01 32.48 -25.10
C PHE A 516 -15.25 31.17 -25.27
N ALA A 517 -14.84 30.87 -26.50
CA ALA A 517 -14.01 29.71 -26.78
C ALA A 517 -12.97 29.97 -27.88
N THR A 518 -11.87 29.22 -27.86
CA THR A 518 -11.01 29.09 -29.04
C THR A 518 -10.95 27.66 -29.53
N ALA A 519 -10.92 27.46 -30.84
CA ALA A 519 -10.74 26.15 -31.47
C ALA A 519 -9.88 26.26 -32.72
N ARG A 520 -9.63 25.14 -33.42
CA ARG A 520 -8.74 25.10 -34.59
C ARG A 520 -9.46 24.86 -35.93
N SER A 521 -10.78 24.93 -35.94
CA SER A 521 -11.60 24.75 -37.13
C SER A 521 -12.96 25.44 -36.95
N ASP A 522 -13.53 25.95 -38.05
CA ASP A 522 -14.80 26.67 -38.02
C ASP A 522 -15.93 25.77 -37.51
N GLU A 523 -15.93 24.49 -37.88
CA GLU A 523 -16.90 23.49 -37.38
C GLU A 523 -16.92 23.38 -35.86
N LYS A 524 -15.73 23.43 -35.23
CA LYS A 524 -15.59 23.38 -33.77
C LYS A 524 -16.01 24.68 -33.09
N CYS A 525 -15.75 25.82 -33.73
CA CYS A 525 -16.25 27.12 -33.26
C CYS A 525 -17.78 27.15 -33.33
N ASP A 526 -18.35 26.71 -34.46
CA ASP A 526 -19.79 26.58 -34.65
C ASP A 526 -20.42 25.64 -33.64
N PHE A 527 -19.79 24.51 -33.33
CA PHE A 527 -20.22 23.61 -32.27
C PHE A 527 -20.27 24.32 -30.90
N CYS A 528 -19.23 25.07 -30.53
CA CYS A 528 -19.22 25.81 -29.25
C CYS A 528 -20.37 26.82 -29.19
N VAL A 529 -20.59 27.59 -30.26
CA VAL A 529 -21.62 28.64 -30.30
C VAL A 529 -23.03 28.03 -30.37
N LYS A 530 -23.28 27.18 -31.37
CA LYS A 530 -24.62 26.68 -31.69
C LYS A 530 -25.09 25.57 -30.75
N LYS A 531 -24.18 24.71 -30.27
CA LYS A 531 -24.53 23.56 -29.42
C LYS A 531 -24.36 23.82 -27.94
N LEU A 532 -23.23 24.43 -27.53
CA LEU A 532 -22.91 24.64 -26.11
C LEU A 532 -23.42 25.99 -25.58
N GLY A 533 -23.66 26.95 -26.48
CA GLY A 533 -24.14 28.28 -26.12
C GLY A 533 -23.02 29.26 -25.77
N ALA A 534 -21.82 29.08 -26.33
CA ALA A 534 -20.80 30.12 -26.30
C ALA A 534 -21.32 31.38 -27.02
N THR A 535 -21.07 32.55 -26.42
CA THR A 535 -21.33 33.87 -27.02
C THR A 535 -20.57 34.04 -28.32
N GLN A 536 -19.29 33.66 -28.35
CA GLN A 536 -18.46 33.70 -29.55
C GLN A 536 -17.31 32.70 -29.44
N ALA A 537 -16.86 32.16 -30.57
CA ALA A 537 -15.69 31.31 -30.64
C ALA A 537 -14.79 31.68 -31.82
N TRP A 538 -13.46 31.58 -31.65
CA TRP A 538 -12.49 31.93 -32.69
C TRP A 538 -11.67 30.75 -33.16
N ASN A 539 -11.53 30.63 -34.48
CA ASN A 539 -10.66 29.64 -35.10
C ASN A 539 -9.23 30.18 -35.15
N THR A 540 -8.37 29.71 -34.25
CA THR A 540 -6.99 30.19 -34.09
C THR A 540 -6.06 29.84 -35.26
N THR A 541 -6.53 29.06 -36.24
CA THR A 541 -5.79 28.84 -37.51
C THR A 541 -6.05 29.90 -38.56
N LYS A 542 -7.13 30.68 -38.42
CA LYS A 542 -7.55 31.74 -39.36
C LYS A 542 -7.56 33.12 -38.72
N THR A 543 -7.73 33.19 -37.40
CA THR A 543 -7.71 34.43 -36.64
C THR A 543 -6.27 34.74 -36.22
N GLU A 544 -5.68 35.77 -36.81
CA GLU A 544 -4.29 36.18 -36.54
C GLU A 544 -4.08 36.54 -35.06
N ASN A 545 -5.01 37.26 -34.44
CA ASN A 545 -4.94 37.64 -33.03
C ASN A 545 -6.29 37.48 -32.32
N TRP A 546 -6.51 36.28 -31.76
CA TRP A 546 -7.74 35.98 -31.02
C TRP A 546 -7.93 36.83 -29.76
N SER A 547 -6.85 37.32 -29.14
CA SER A 547 -6.95 38.14 -27.93
C SER A 547 -7.50 39.54 -28.20
N GLU A 548 -7.23 40.11 -29.38
CA GLU A 548 -7.84 41.37 -29.82
C GLU A 548 -9.33 41.18 -30.14
N GLU A 549 -9.70 40.04 -30.73
CA GLU A 549 -11.11 39.73 -30.96
C GLU A 549 -11.89 39.54 -29.64
N VAL A 550 -11.27 38.94 -28.62
CA VAL A 550 -11.82 38.90 -27.26
C VAL A 550 -12.03 40.31 -26.70
N LYS A 551 -11.06 41.21 -26.84
CA LYS A 551 -11.22 42.60 -26.39
C LYS A 551 -12.37 43.29 -27.11
N LYS A 552 -12.50 43.13 -28.43
CA LYS A 552 -13.64 43.67 -29.19
C LYS A 552 -14.97 43.13 -28.69
N ALA A 553 -15.07 41.81 -28.49
CA ALA A 553 -16.28 41.16 -28.02
C ALA A 553 -16.64 41.48 -26.54
N THR A 554 -15.74 42.12 -25.81
CA THR A 554 -15.91 42.51 -24.40
C THR A 554 -15.86 44.03 -24.22
N ASP A 555 -15.99 44.81 -25.30
CA ASP A 555 -15.90 46.28 -25.29
C ASP A 555 -14.63 46.81 -24.58
N GLY A 556 -13.52 46.09 -24.74
CA GLY A 556 -12.23 46.39 -24.12
C GLY A 556 -12.08 45.95 -22.67
N LYS A 557 -13.12 45.42 -22.02
CA LYS A 557 -13.07 44.94 -20.63
C LYS A 557 -12.10 43.77 -20.45
N GLY A 558 -12.08 42.85 -21.42
CA GLY A 558 -11.44 41.54 -21.29
C GLY A 558 -12.32 40.51 -20.55
N VAL A 559 -11.75 39.34 -20.29
CA VAL A 559 -12.46 38.19 -19.70
C VAL A 559 -12.08 37.96 -18.25
N ASP A 560 -13.07 37.74 -17.38
CA ASP A 560 -12.83 37.58 -15.93
C ASP A 560 -12.08 36.27 -15.60
N ILE A 561 -12.34 35.19 -16.33
CA ILE A 561 -11.68 33.88 -16.17
C ILE A 561 -11.24 33.30 -17.51
N ILE A 562 -9.99 32.84 -17.62
CA ILE A 562 -9.49 32.11 -18.78
C ILE A 562 -9.04 30.72 -18.34
N VAL A 563 -9.54 29.67 -18.99
CA VAL A 563 -9.08 28.29 -18.78
C VAL A 563 -8.25 27.85 -19.97
N ASP A 564 -6.97 27.55 -19.70
CA ASP A 564 -5.94 27.25 -20.68
C ASP A 564 -5.43 25.80 -20.57
N PHE A 565 -5.23 25.18 -21.72
CA PHE A 565 -4.65 23.86 -21.91
C PHE A 565 -3.42 23.89 -22.82
N ILE A 566 -3.17 25.03 -23.46
CA ILE A 566 -2.17 25.20 -24.50
C ILE A 566 -0.84 25.65 -23.88
N GLY A 567 -0.87 26.69 -23.03
CA GLY A 567 0.30 27.16 -22.29
C GLY A 567 1.15 28.15 -23.09
N PRO A 568 2.40 27.82 -23.49
CA PRO A 568 3.35 28.80 -24.01
C PRO A 568 2.87 29.70 -25.16
N THR A 569 2.14 29.14 -26.12
CA THR A 569 1.71 29.88 -27.32
C THR A 569 0.49 30.77 -27.08
N THR A 570 -0.30 30.50 -26.06
CA THR A 570 -1.45 31.32 -25.62
C THR A 570 -1.06 32.31 -24.52
N PHE A 571 0.11 32.16 -23.89
CA PHE A 571 0.53 32.93 -22.72
C PHE A 571 0.40 34.44 -22.90
N ALA A 572 0.98 35.02 -23.95
CA ALA A 572 0.89 36.46 -24.22
C ALA A 572 -0.57 36.92 -24.44
N GLY A 573 -1.30 36.20 -25.29
CA GLY A 573 -2.70 36.48 -25.58
C GLY A 573 -3.61 36.36 -24.34
N ASN A 574 -3.31 35.47 -23.40
CA ASN A 574 -4.04 35.36 -22.13
C ASN A 574 -3.89 36.61 -21.27
N LEU A 575 -2.66 37.14 -21.15
CA LEU A 575 -2.43 38.40 -20.42
C LEU A 575 -3.16 39.57 -21.08
N ASP A 576 -3.23 39.58 -22.41
CA ASP A 576 -3.89 40.61 -23.19
C ASP A 576 -5.43 40.53 -23.12
N ALA A 577 -5.98 39.32 -23.21
CA ALA A 577 -7.42 39.05 -23.19
C ALA A 577 -8.05 39.11 -21.79
N ALA A 578 -7.27 38.89 -20.72
CA ALA A 578 -7.79 38.91 -19.36
C ALA A 578 -8.30 40.30 -18.96
N ALA A 579 -9.38 40.31 -18.18
CA ALA A 579 -9.91 41.50 -17.54
C ALA A 579 -9.04 41.95 -16.36
N LYS A 580 -9.31 43.15 -15.85
CA LYS A 580 -8.79 43.60 -14.55
C LYS A 580 -9.31 42.66 -13.45
N ASP A 581 -8.41 42.28 -12.55
CA ASP A 581 -8.58 41.25 -11.49
C ASP A 581 -8.84 39.84 -12.02
N GLY A 582 -8.55 39.59 -13.30
CA GLY A 582 -8.83 38.32 -13.97
C GLY A 582 -8.01 37.13 -13.45
N ARG A 583 -8.57 35.93 -13.64
CA ARG A 583 -7.96 34.63 -13.30
C ARG A 583 -7.61 33.87 -14.57
N ILE A 584 -6.38 33.36 -14.66
CA ILE A 584 -5.94 32.47 -15.73
C ILE A 584 -5.58 31.13 -15.09
N VAL A 585 -6.31 30.08 -15.47
CA VAL A 585 -6.18 28.73 -14.94
C VAL A 585 -5.55 27.84 -16.01
N ASN A 586 -4.32 27.39 -15.79
CA ASN A 586 -3.61 26.54 -16.76
C ASN A 586 -3.57 25.07 -16.29
N LEU A 587 -4.19 24.19 -17.05
CA LEU A 587 -4.38 22.78 -16.68
C LEU A 587 -3.51 21.80 -17.49
N ALA A 588 -2.93 22.27 -18.59
CA ALA A 588 -2.07 21.46 -19.45
C ALA A 588 -1.08 22.32 -20.23
N THR A 589 -0.20 21.66 -20.99
CA THR A 589 0.89 22.28 -21.76
C THR A 589 0.92 21.72 -23.19
N LEU A 590 -0.25 21.66 -23.85
CA LEU A 590 -0.38 21.07 -25.19
C LEU A 590 0.44 21.80 -26.26
N GLY A 591 0.76 23.08 -26.05
CA GLY A 591 1.64 23.90 -26.89
C GLY A 591 3.12 23.80 -26.53
N GLY A 592 3.50 22.95 -25.57
CA GLY A 592 4.89 22.74 -25.13
C GLY A 592 5.13 23.12 -23.67
N MET A 593 6.27 22.72 -23.13
CA MET A 593 6.62 22.92 -21.70
C MET A 593 7.43 24.19 -21.44
N LYS A 594 7.91 24.87 -22.49
CA LYS A 594 8.76 26.06 -22.39
C LYS A 594 8.11 27.22 -23.12
N LEU A 595 8.17 28.41 -22.53
CA LEU A 595 7.91 29.64 -23.26
C LEU A 595 8.87 29.69 -24.47
N GLN A 596 8.32 29.84 -25.66
CA GLN A 596 9.10 30.18 -26.85
C GLN A 596 9.32 31.70 -26.88
N ASP A 597 9.95 32.27 -27.91
CA ASP A 597 10.07 33.74 -28.03
C ASP A 597 8.67 34.38 -28.01
N THR A 598 8.27 34.91 -26.85
CA THR A 598 6.95 35.52 -26.67
C THR A 598 7.08 37.03 -26.72
N ASN A 599 6.12 37.70 -27.37
CA ASN A 599 5.92 39.15 -27.23
C ASN A 599 5.06 39.50 -25.99
N ALA A 600 5.11 38.68 -24.93
CA ALA A 600 4.26 38.87 -23.75
C ALA A 600 4.58 40.20 -23.05
N ASN A 601 3.57 41.06 -22.94
CA ASN A 601 3.69 42.29 -22.16
C ASN A 601 3.40 42.00 -20.68
N PHE A 602 4.45 41.75 -19.89
CA PHE A 602 4.29 41.50 -18.45
C PHE A 602 3.74 42.71 -17.68
N GLY A 603 3.76 43.92 -18.25
CA GLY A 603 3.08 45.08 -17.71
C GLY A 603 1.57 44.85 -17.52
N ASN A 604 0.94 44.04 -18.38
CA ASN A 604 -0.47 43.67 -18.25
C ASN A 604 -0.74 42.83 -16.99
N PHE A 605 0.21 41.99 -16.59
CA PHE A 605 0.09 41.20 -15.37
C PHE A 605 -0.11 42.09 -14.14
N VAL A 606 0.71 43.15 -14.02
CA VAL A 606 0.67 44.11 -12.91
C VAL A 606 -0.51 45.07 -13.06
N ALA A 607 -0.68 45.69 -14.23
CA ALA A 607 -1.72 46.71 -14.46
C ALA A 607 -3.13 46.16 -14.25
N LYS A 608 -3.36 44.90 -14.63
CA LYS A 608 -4.63 44.21 -14.46
C LYS A 608 -4.71 43.37 -13.19
N ARG A 609 -3.64 43.27 -12.38
CA ARG A 609 -3.59 42.45 -11.15
C ARG A 609 -4.02 41.00 -11.38
N LEU A 610 -3.45 40.39 -12.41
CA LEU A 610 -3.84 39.04 -12.82
C LEU A 610 -3.34 38.00 -11.81
N ARG A 611 -4.08 36.89 -11.69
CA ARG A 611 -3.59 35.64 -11.11
C ARG A 611 -3.47 34.61 -12.21
N TYR A 612 -2.29 34.03 -12.39
CA TYR A 612 -2.04 32.92 -13.31
C TYR A 612 -1.64 31.71 -12.48
N GLU A 613 -2.46 30.66 -12.50
CA GLU A 613 -2.29 29.49 -11.65
C GLU A 613 -2.32 28.18 -12.45
N GLY A 614 -1.32 27.34 -12.21
CA GLY A 614 -1.30 25.97 -12.71
C GLY A 614 -1.98 25.02 -11.73
N SER A 615 -2.77 24.06 -12.22
CA SER A 615 -3.33 22.99 -11.39
C SER A 615 -3.36 21.65 -12.13
N SER A 616 -3.31 20.57 -11.34
CA SER A 616 -3.49 19.19 -11.79
C SER A 616 -4.46 18.46 -10.85
N LEU A 617 -5.17 17.47 -11.39
CA LEU A 617 -6.14 16.66 -10.65
C LEU A 617 -5.55 15.33 -10.19
N ARG A 618 -4.95 14.56 -11.11
CA ARG A 618 -4.51 13.18 -10.85
C ARG A 618 -3.42 13.06 -9.76
N SER A 619 -2.63 14.09 -9.53
CA SER A 619 -1.58 14.10 -8.50
C SER A 619 -2.05 14.54 -7.11
N ARG A 620 -3.32 14.89 -6.96
CA ARG A 620 -3.90 15.32 -5.68
C ARG A 620 -4.17 14.12 -4.79
N ASP A 621 -4.19 14.34 -3.48
CA ASP A 621 -4.63 13.34 -2.53
C ASP A 621 -6.14 13.04 -2.67
N GLU A 622 -6.54 11.93 -2.06
CA GLU A 622 -7.92 11.44 -2.10
C GLU A 622 -8.90 12.41 -1.45
N ALA A 623 -8.52 13.10 -0.36
CA ALA A 623 -9.42 14.03 0.32
C ALA A 623 -9.75 15.24 -0.57
N TYR A 624 -8.77 15.73 -1.34
CA TYR A 624 -8.98 16.79 -2.32
C TYR A 624 -9.88 16.33 -3.47
N GLN A 625 -9.62 15.14 -4.03
CA GLN A 625 -10.43 14.59 -5.11
C GLN A 625 -11.88 14.31 -4.64
N GLY A 626 -12.05 13.78 -3.43
CA GLY A 626 -13.35 13.52 -2.80
C GLY A 626 -14.19 14.79 -2.65
N LYS A 627 -13.59 15.90 -2.22
CA LYS A 627 -14.30 17.20 -2.16
C LYS A 627 -14.83 17.66 -3.52
N LEU A 628 -14.06 17.46 -4.59
CA LEU A 628 -14.52 17.81 -5.94
C LEU A 628 -15.58 16.82 -6.47
N ARG A 629 -15.46 15.53 -6.11
CA ARG A 629 -16.49 14.51 -6.36
C ARG A 629 -17.81 14.93 -5.70
N ASP A 630 -17.77 15.37 -4.45
CA ASP A 630 -18.96 15.81 -3.72
C ASP A 630 -19.60 17.04 -4.39
N GLN A 631 -18.81 18.02 -4.82
CA GLN A 631 -19.31 19.17 -5.59
C GLN A 631 -19.98 18.76 -6.91
N LEU A 632 -19.43 17.77 -7.62
CA LEU A 632 -20.06 17.22 -8.82
C LEU A 632 -21.42 16.58 -8.48
N VAL A 633 -21.47 15.78 -7.42
CA VAL A 633 -22.70 15.09 -6.98
C VAL A 633 -23.76 16.10 -6.56
N GLU A 634 -23.38 17.13 -5.81
CA GLU A 634 -24.33 18.13 -5.29
C GLU A 634 -24.85 19.06 -6.38
N HIS A 635 -23.97 19.55 -7.26
CA HIS A 635 -24.32 20.65 -8.16
C HIS A 635 -24.51 20.24 -9.62
N ALA A 636 -23.85 19.19 -10.10
CA ALA A 636 -23.93 18.80 -11.50
C ALA A 636 -24.85 17.57 -11.72
N LEU A 637 -24.76 16.55 -10.87
CA LEU A 637 -25.50 15.29 -11.05
C LEU A 637 -27.02 15.48 -11.18
N PRO A 638 -27.70 16.35 -10.39
CA PRO A 638 -29.13 16.60 -10.58
C PRO A 638 -29.46 17.17 -11.97
N MET A 639 -28.56 18.00 -12.51
CA MET A 639 -28.74 18.63 -13.83
C MET A 639 -28.43 17.66 -14.99
N PHE A 640 -27.67 16.59 -14.75
CA PHE A 640 -27.58 15.50 -15.71
C PHE A 640 -28.87 14.69 -15.77
N LYS A 641 -29.48 14.40 -14.61
CA LYS A 641 -30.75 13.64 -14.54
C LYS A 641 -31.89 14.34 -15.28
N ASP A 642 -31.99 15.67 -15.17
CA ASP A 642 -33.01 16.45 -15.87
C ASP A 642 -32.59 16.94 -17.27
N GLY A 643 -31.38 16.58 -17.72
CA GLY A 643 -30.87 16.85 -19.07
C GLY A 643 -30.41 18.28 -19.32
N ARG A 644 -30.34 19.16 -18.31
CA ARG A 644 -29.72 20.49 -18.41
C ARG A 644 -28.22 20.41 -18.70
N LEU A 645 -27.53 19.41 -18.15
CA LEU A 645 -26.14 19.06 -18.46
C LEU A 645 -26.11 17.74 -19.23
N LYS A 646 -25.20 17.63 -20.22
CA LYS A 646 -25.06 16.42 -21.04
C LYS A 646 -23.61 16.00 -21.21
N SER A 647 -23.36 14.70 -21.04
CA SER A 647 -22.10 14.06 -21.41
C SER A 647 -22.11 13.85 -22.93
N ILE A 648 -21.46 14.73 -23.68
CA ILE A 648 -21.44 14.65 -25.15
C ILE A 648 -20.46 13.58 -25.57
N ILE A 649 -20.98 12.43 -26.00
CA ILE A 649 -20.20 11.31 -26.53
C ILE A 649 -20.03 11.50 -28.04
N GLU A 650 -18.77 11.51 -28.49
CA GLU A 650 -18.41 11.51 -29.90
C GLU A 650 -18.65 10.13 -30.50
N LYS A 651 -18.10 9.09 -29.85
CA LYS A 651 -18.19 7.72 -30.33
C LYS A 651 -17.94 6.72 -29.20
N VAL A 652 -18.64 5.60 -29.29
CA VAL A 652 -18.44 4.42 -28.44
C VAL A 652 -17.75 3.35 -29.28
N TYR A 653 -16.66 2.79 -28.77
CA TYR A 653 -15.90 1.71 -29.37
C TYR A 653 -16.04 0.43 -28.53
N PRO A 654 -16.08 -0.76 -29.14
CA PRO A 654 -15.65 -1.96 -28.43
C PRO A 654 -14.20 -1.77 -27.97
N TRP A 655 -13.89 -2.10 -26.73
CA TRP A 655 -12.55 -1.88 -26.18
C TRP A 655 -11.44 -2.67 -26.92
N GLU A 656 -11.76 -3.73 -27.65
CA GLU A 656 -10.82 -4.41 -28.55
C GLU A 656 -10.31 -3.49 -29.68
N GLN A 657 -11.05 -2.43 -30.00
CA GLN A 657 -10.66 -1.39 -30.96
C GLN A 657 -9.91 -0.22 -30.29
N ILE A 658 -9.25 -0.45 -29.15
CA ILE A 658 -8.57 0.62 -28.38
C ILE A 658 -7.56 1.41 -29.22
N GLN A 659 -6.87 0.76 -30.17
CA GLN A 659 -5.96 1.42 -31.09
C GLN A 659 -6.67 2.45 -31.97
N GLU A 660 -7.86 2.12 -32.47
CA GLU A 660 -8.66 3.02 -33.30
C GLU A 660 -9.26 4.17 -32.48
N ALA A 661 -9.68 3.90 -31.25
CA ALA A 661 -10.13 4.94 -30.33
C ALA A 661 -8.98 5.94 -30.01
N HIS A 662 -7.76 5.45 -29.77
CA HIS A 662 -6.57 6.31 -29.61
C HIS A 662 -6.23 7.06 -30.91
N ARG A 663 -6.34 6.42 -32.08
CA ARG A 663 -6.11 7.06 -33.38
C ARG A 663 -7.06 8.23 -33.62
N GLN A 664 -8.35 8.06 -33.32
CA GLN A 664 -9.33 9.15 -33.43
C GLN A 664 -9.02 10.28 -32.44
N MET A 665 -8.57 9.97 -31.22
CA MET A 665 -8.16 11.00 -30.27
C MET A 665 -6.95 11.80 -30.75
N GLU A 666 -5.97 11.11 -31.35
CA GLU A 666 -4.74 11.72 -31.89
C GLU A 666 -5.01 12.60 -33.11
N SER A 667 -6.08 12.34 -33.88
CA SER A 667 -6.47 13.17 -35.04
C SER A 667 -6.91 14.58 -34.65
N ASN A 668 -7.26 14.80 -33.38
CA ASN A 668 -7.79 16.05 -32.84
C ASN A 668 -9.09 16.53 -33.53
N GLN A 669 -9.85 15.63 -34.15
CA GLN A 669 -11.11 15.97 -34.83
C GLN A 669 -12.34 15.91 -33.91
N THR A 670 -12.27 15.18 -32.79
CA THR A 670 -13.39 14.93 -31.88
C THR A 670 -14.02 16.22 -31.33
N MET A 671 -15.34 16.20 -31.12
CA MET A 671 -16.16 17.23 -30.46
C MET A 671 -16.97 16.64 -29.29
N GLY A 672 -16.40 15.64 -28.63
CA GLY A 672 -17.02 14.93 -27.52
C GLY A 672 -16.07 13.87 -26.95
N LYS A 673 -16.58 13.08 -26.01
CA LYS A 673 -15.84 11.99 -25.38
C LYS A 673 -15.81 10.75 -26.26
N LEU A 674 -14.64 10.12 -26.31
CA LEU A 674 -14.49 8.76 -26.79
C LEU A 674 -14.65 7.82 -25.61
N ILE A 675 -15.52 6.83 -25.76
CA ILE A 675 -15.82 5.82 -24.75
C ILE A 675 -15.48 4.46 -25.31
N CYS A 676 -14.93 3.58 -24.49
CA CYS A 676 -14.84 2.16 -24.80
C CYS A 676 -15.77 1.36 -23.90
N ARG A 677 -16.51 0.41 -24.49
CA ARG A 677 -17.36 -0.54 -23.79
C ARG A 677 -16.63 -1.88 -23.65
N ILE A 678 -16.81 -2.51 -22.49
CA ILE A 678 -16.36 -3.87 -22.19
C ILE A 678 -17.62 -4.73 -22.11
N ASP A 679 -17.75 -5.68 -23.03
CA ASP A 679 -18.90 -6.57 -23.12
C ASP A 679 -18.83 -7.73 -22.10
#